data_AF-A0A538H7K1-F1
#
_entry.id   AF-A0A538H7K1-F1
#
_cell.length_a   1.000
_cell.length_b   1.000
_cell.length_c   1.000
_cell.angle_alpha   90.00
_cell.angle_beta   90.00
_cell.angle_gamma   90.00
#
_symmetry.space_group_name_H-M   'P 1'
#
loop_
_entity.id
_entity.type
_entity.pdbx_description
1 polymer ?
#
loop_
_entity_poly.entity_id
_entity_poly.type
_entity_poly.pdbx_seq_one_letter_code
_entity_poly.pdbx_strand_id
1 'polypeptide(L)'
;MERDLPTGTVTFLFSDVEGSTKLLHELGAKAYGEVLAEHRRVLRDVFAAHGGVEVDTQGDAFFVVFPRAPEAVAAAYAAQEALASGPIQVRIGIHTGAPHLSEEGYVGHDVHLGARIAAAGHGGQVVLSKETREQVETEVSDLGEHRLKDFVTPVWLFQLGSEHFPPLKTISNTNLPRPATSFVGRQREVGELAALLRDGARLLTLTGPGGSGKTRLAIEAAAELVPEFKAGVFWVGLATLRNSALVGETIAQTLGANDVLAEHIGERDLLLLLDNLEQVVEAAPELAALVEACPNLRLVVTSRELLRVRGEVEYAVLPLAEADAVELFCGRSRLERDEMIAQLCRRLDNLPLAVELAAARTSVLSPSQILERLAQRLDLLKGGRDADRRQQTLRATIEWSHELLDEEERRLFARLAVFRGGCTLEAAEQVAEADLDVLRGLRDKSVLRHSDERFWMLETIREYAAEQLEESGEAEEVGRVFAVHYVALAEEAYPNLRGDPKPWLNRLEADHDNLRAALDGLEANGDTQLALKLAGALYRFWSMRGHLAEGQTRLERLLAADEAPTAARARALNGAAVMAISRGDPLAAKERSEDALALHRRLGDDWGAAYSVFSLALIATEEADWARALPLFEECLARFHELGDDHYALIAADGIAWTAGQLGDPERRRRGHEEVLREARSVGDWAIAASQLEQLAEFAHDERGIDEALSMLAEALRIKRDLDMPELIVESLCRFAYMLAMGGRAEVAALLLAADQELREELGGGFAWVVENNSETLAKLRTQLDELTLEEAFAQGRKLTPDEAVAIALDAAE
;
A
#
# COMPACT_ATOMS: atom_id res chain seq x y z
N MET A 1 -8.59 -42.94 28.73
CA MET A 1 -8.05 -43.48 27.47
C MET A 1 -6.73 -42.76 27.30
N GLU A 2 -5.59 -43.44 27.49
CA GLU A 2 -4.28 -42.83 27.24
C GLU A 2 -4.27 -42.36 25.78
N ARG A 3 -4.14 -41.05 25.55
CA ARG A 3 -3.95 -40.50 24.20
C ARG A 3 -2.50 -40.81 23.83
N ASP A 4 -2.29 -41.62 22.79
CA ASP A 4 -0.96 -41.96 22.28
C ASP A 4 -0.39 -40.72 21.55
N LEU A 5 0.18 -39.79 22.32
CA LEU A 5 0.68 -38.50 21.83
C LEU A 5 2.11 -38.65 21.28
N PRO A 6 2.41 -38.08 20.08
CA PRO A 6 3.75 -38.15 19.49
C PRO A 6 4.86 -37.60 20.41
N THR A 7 5.99 -38.28 20.51
CA THR A 7 7.15 -37.84 21.33
C THR A 7 8.34 -37.46 20.47
N GLY A 8 9.14 -36.47 20.89
CA GLY A 8 10.32 -36.00 20.18
C GLY A 8 10.09 -34.64 19.53
N THR A 9 10.67 -34.42 18.34
CA THR A 9 10.32 -33.25 17.52
C THR A 9 8.95 -33.48 16.89
N VAL A 10 8.01 -32.60 17.18
CA VAL A 10 6.62 -32.68 16.72
C VAL A 10 6.16 -31.34 16.18
N THR A 11 5.14 -31.36 15.32
CA THR A 11 4.57 -30.15 14.74
C THR A 11 3.22 -29.86 15.37
N PHE A 12 3.12 -28.68 15.97
CA PHE A 12 1.91 -28.14 16.54
C PHE A 12 1.13 -27.37 15.48
N LEU A 13 -0.17 -27.64 15.39
CA LEU A 13 -1.13 -26.85 14.64
C LEU A 13 -2.12 -26.27 15.65
N PHE A 14 -2.15 -24.95 15.73
CA PHE A 14 -3.17 -24.22 16.45
C PHE A 14 -4.09 -23.58 15.43
N SER A 15 -5.39 -23.84 15.55
CA SER A 15 -6.39 -23.06 14.83
C SER A 15 -7.25 -22.30 15.82
N ASP A 16 -7.71 -21.14 15.40
CA ASP A 16 -8.63 -20.30 16.14
C ASP A 16 -9.62 -19.71 15.13
N VAL A 17 -10.90 -19.60 15.49
CA VAL A 17 -11.86 -18.96 14.60
C VAL A 17 -11.69 -17.46 14.76
N GLU A 18 -11.38 -16.76 13.67
CA GLU A 18 -11.33 -15.30 13.73
C GLU A 18 -12.75 -14.77 13.98
N GLY A 19 -12.90 -13.98 15.04
CA GLY A 19 -14.22 -13.44 15.41
C GLY A 19 -15.19 -14.50 15.94
N SER A 20 -14.73 -15.53 16.66
CA SER A 20 -15.61 -16.58 17.21
C SER A 20 -16.73 -16.07 18.12
N THR A 21 -16.44 -15.05 18.94
CA THR A 21 -17.44 -14.34 19.74
C THR A 21 -18.42 -13.57 18.85
N LYS A 22 -17.93 -12.92 17.79
CA LYS A 22 -18.77 -12.21 16.80
C LYS A 22 -19.73 -13.18 16.09
N LEU A 23 -19.23 -14.34 15.64
CA LEU A 23 -20.06 -15.41 15.05
C LEU A 23 -21.09 -16.00 16.03
N LEU A 24 -20.79 -16.08 17.33
CA LEU A 24 -21.73 -16.54 18.38
C LEU A 24 -22.90 -15.56 18.56
N HIS A 25 -22.60 -14.27 18.44
CA HIS A 25 -23.59 -13.20 18.52
C HIS A 25 -24.46 -13.15 17.24
N GLU A 26 -23.83 -13.13 16.05
CA GLU A 26 -24.49 -13.04 14.74
C GLU A 26 -25.40 -14.23 14.39
N LEU A 27 -25.04 -15.46 14.77
CA LEU A 27 -25.85 -16.66 14.47
C LEU A 27 -26.80 -17.02 15.63
N GLY A 28 -26.66 -16.35 16.77
CA GLY A 28 -27.29 -16.72 18.04
C GLY A 28 -26.80 -18.08 18.57
N ALA A 29 -26.91 -18.28 19.90
CA ALA A 29 -26.30 -19.42 20.59
C ALA A 29 -26.68 -20.81 20.02
N LYS A 30 -27.87 -20.95 19.41
CA LYS A 30 -28.34 -22.21 18.84
C LYS A 30 -27.80 -22.48 17.43
N ALA A 31 -27.86 -21.52 16.51
CA ALA A 31 -27.38 -21.73 15.15
C ALA A 31 -25.84 -21.65 15.08
N TYR A 32 -25.20 -20.80 15.90
CA TYR A 32 -23.76 -20.87 16.12
C TYR A 32 -23.35 -22.24 16.67
N GLY A 33 -24.12 -22.82 17.58
CA GLY A 33 -23.88 -24.17 18.09
C GLY A 33 -23.89 -25.23 16.99
N GLU A 34 -24.78 -25.11 16.00
CA GLU A 34 -24.88 -26.01 14.85
C GLU A 34 -23.74 -25.80 13.84
N VAL A 35 -23.43 -24.55 13.50
CA VAL A 35 -22.32 -24.20 12.58
C VAL A 35 -20.96 -24.54 13.20
N LEU A 36 -20.77 -24.27 14.49
CA LEU A 36 -19.55 -24.65 15.21
C LEU A 36 -19.43 -26.16 15.37
N ALA A 37 -20.55 -26.89 15.53
CA ALA A 37 -20.53 -28.35 15.54
C ALA A 37 -20.12 -28.93 14.19
N GLU A 38 -20.63 -28.38 13.09
CA GLU A 38 -20.26 -28.79 11.74
C GLU A 38 -18.81 -28.42 11.42
N HIS A 39 -18.37 -27.21 11.77
CA HIS A 39 -16.98 -26.78 11.67
C HIS A 39 -16.03 -27.71 12.43
N ARG A 40 -16.34 -28.02 13.69
CA ARG A 40 -15.56 -28.97 14.50
C ARG A 40 -15.53 -30.36 13.88
N ARG A 41 -16.63 -30.80 13.25
CA ARG A 41 -16.68 -32.08 12.55
C ARG A 41 -15.75 -32.08 11.34
N VAL A 42 -15.85 -31.05 10.49
CA VAL A 42 -15.00 -30.88 9.30
C VAL A 42 -13.52 -30.82 9.67
N LEU A 43 -13.15 -29.97 10.64
CA LEU A 43 -11.75 -29.87 11.08
C LEU A 43 -11.24 -31.17 11.68
N ARG A 44 -12.02 -31.87 12.51
CA ARG A 44 -11.61 -33.18 13.04
C ARG A 44 -11.42 -34.21 11.95
N ASP A 45 -12.33 -34.26 10.98
CA ASP A 45 -12.25 -35.20 9.85
C ASP A 45 -11.00 -34.91 9.01
N VAL A 46 -10.72 -33.64 8.71
CA VAL A 46 -9.52 -33.20 7.97
C VAL A 46 -8.25 -33.53 8.77
N PHE A 47 -8.15 -33.08 10.01
CA PHE A 47 -6.95 -33.28 10.82
C PHE A 47 -6.67 -34.77 11.05
N ALA A 48 -7.70 -35.59 11.31
CA ALA A 48 -7.54 -37.04 11.46
C ALA A 48 -7.12 -37.72 10.14
N ALA A 49 -7.68 -37.30 8.99
CA ALA A 49 -7.32 -37.84 7.68
C ALA A 49 -5.84 -37.60 7.33
N HIS A 50 -5.26 -36.52 7.84
CA HIS A 50 -3.84 -36.18 7.67
C HIS A 50 -2.95 -36.67 8.84
N GLY A 51 -3.46 -37.52 9.73
CA GLY A 51 -2.68 -38.14 10.81
C GLY A 51 -2.42 -37.25 12.03
N GLY A 52 -3.20 -36.18 12.20
CA GLY A 52 -3.17 -35.30 13.36
C GLY A 52 -3.84 -35.92 14.57
N VAL A 53 -3.26 -35.70 15.75
CA VAL A 53 -3.81 -36.12 17.05
C VAL A 53 -4.27 -34.90 17.82
N GLU A 54 -5.58 -34.79 18.07
CA GLU A 54 -6.18 -33.70 18.87
C GLU A 54 -5.70 -33.78 20.33
N VAL A 55 -4.96 -32.77 20.78
CA VAL A 55 -4.43 -32.67 22.14
C VAL A 55 -5.41 -31.95 23.06
N ASP A 56 -5.93 -30.81 22.63
CA ASP A 56 -6.96 -30.07 23.34
C ASP A 56 -7.90 -29.34 22.37
N THR A 57 -9.10 -29.02 22.82
CA THR A 57 -10.07 -28.21 22.09
C THR A 57 -10.85 -27.39 23.11
N GLN A 58 -10.61 -26.08 23.10
CA GLN A 58 -11.16 -25.12 24.05
C GLN A 58 -12.04 -24.14 23.26
N GLY A 59 -13.35 -24.26 23.40
CA GLY A 59 -14.27 -23.50 22.55
C GLY A 59 -14.09 -23.90 21.08
N ASP A 60 -13.80 -22.93 20.25
CA ASP A 60 -13.63 -23.02 18.80
C ASP A 60 -12.17 -23.21 18.35
N ALA A 61 -11.21 -23.08 19.28
CA ALA A 61 -9.81 -23.31 19.00
C ALA A 61 -9.44 -24.79 19.05
N PHE A 62 -8.66 -25.25 18.07
CA PHE A 62 -8.08 -26.59 18.05
C PHE A 62 -6.59 -26.53 18.36
N PHE A 63 -6.15 -27.47 19.19
CA PHE A 63 -4.75 -27.78 19.38
C PHE A 63 -4.48 -29.22 18.94
N VAL A 64 -3.81 -29.36 17.78
CA VAL A 64 -3.53 -30.66 17.15
C VAL A 64 -2.03 -30.84 16.98
N VAL A 65 -1.57 -32.07 17.17
CA VAL A 65 -0.16 -32.43 16.99
C VAL A 65 0.00 -33.45 15.89
N PHE A 66 1.00 -33.21 15.05
CA PHE A 66 1.43 -34.09 13.99
C PHE A 66 2.86 -34.58 14.27
N PRO A 67 3.20 -35.83 13.93
CA PRO A 67 4.57 -36.32 14.05
C PRO A 67 5.57 -35.55 13.18
N ARG A 68 5.13 -34.89 12.10
CA ARG A 68 5.96 -34.22 11.10
C ARG A 68 5.26 -33.00 10.49
N ALA A 69 6.06 -32.05 10.01
CA ALA A 69 5.60 -30.77 9.46
C ALA A 69 4.79 -30.85 8.15
N PRO A 70 5.15 -31.69 7.15
CA PRO A 70 4.41 -31.75 5.88
C PRO A 70 2.94 -32.13 6.07
N GLU A 71 2.66 -33.05 6.99
CA GLU A 71 1.31 -33.48 7.32
C GLU A 71 0.48 -32.36 7.93
N ALA A 72 1.06 -31.58 8.86
CA ALA A 72 0.38 -30.43 9.46
C ALA A 72 0.06 -29.35 8.41
N VAL A 73 0.99 -29.06 7.51
CA VAL A 73 0.80 -28.08 6.42
C VAL A 73 -0.28 -28.55 5.43
N ALA A 74 -0.25 -29.81 5.02
CA ALA A 74 -1.27 -30.37 4.14
C ALA A 74 -2.66 -30.35 4.79
N ALA A 75 -2.72 -30.63 6.09
CA ALA A 75 -3.97 -30.57 6.87
C ALA A 75 -4.49 -29.12 6.97
N ALA A 76 -3.61 -28.14 7.16
CA ALA A 76 -3.98 -26.73 7.20
C ALA A 76 -4.53 -26.22 5.87
N TYR A 77 -3.90 -26.60 4.74
CA TYR A 77 -4.39 -26.25 3.40
C TYR A 77 -5.78 -26.85 3.14
N ALA A 78 -5.95 -28.15 3.42
CA ALA A 78 -7.23 -28.84 3.27
C ALA A 78 -8.32 -28.27 4.20
N ALA A 79 -7.93 -27.80 5.40
CA ALA A 79 -8.84 -27.14 6.32
C ALA A 79 -9.33 -25.79 5.78
N GLN A 80 -8.45 -24.96 5.22
CA GLN A 80 -8.86 -23.69 4.60
C GLN A 80 -9.77 -23.93 3.40
N GLU A 81 -9.43 -24.87 2.51
CA GLU A 81 -10.25 -25.20 1.34
C GLU A 81 -11.64 -25.72 1.72
N ALA A 82 -11.72 -26.62 2.73
CA ALA A 82 -12.98 -27.16 3.20
C ALA A 82 -13.89 -26.11 3.85
N LEU A 83 -13.32 -25.03 4.38
CA LEU A 83 -14.03 -23.95 5.06
C LEU A 83 -14.26 -22.71 4.18
N ALA A 84 -13.65 -22.63 3.00
CA ALA A 84 -13.71 -21.46 2.11
C ALA A 84 -15.13 -21.04 1.69
N SER A 85 -16.09 -21.97 1.69
CA SER A 85 -17.51 -21.70 1.35
C SER A 85 -18.40 -21.48 2.58
N GLY A 86 -17.83 -21.60 3.78
CA GLY A 86 -18.54 -21.51 5.05
C GLY A 86 -18.36 -20.14 5.72
N PRO A 87 -19.22 -19.81 6.70
CA PRO A 87 -19.17 -18.52 7.41
C PRO A 87 -18.03 -18.43 8.44
N ILE A 88 -17.39 -19.56 8.77
CA ILE A 88 -16.30 -19.62 9.76
C ILE A 88 -14.97 -19.62 9.01
N GLN A 89 -14.21 -18.53 9.15
CA GLN A 89 -12.81 -18.48 8.75
C GLN A 89 -11.90 -18.76 9.94
N VAL A 90 -10.92 -19.63 9.72
CA VAL A 90 -9.93 -19.96 10.73
C VAL A 90 -8.59 -19.35 10.38
N ARG A 91 -7.92 -18.83 11.40
CA ARG A 91 -6.49 -18.56 11.33
C ARG A 91 -5.75 -19.77 11.87
N ILE A 92 -4.68 -20.18 11.19
CA ILE A 92 -3.90 -21.36 11.57
C ILE A 92 -2.45 -20.96 11.80
N GLY A 93 -1.89 -21.33 12.95
CA GLY A 93 -0.47 -21.20 13.25
C GLY A 93 0.18 -22.57 13.35
N ILE A 94 1.32 -22.76 12.69
CA ILE A 94 2.05 -24.04 12.69
C ILE A 94 3.49 -23.85 13.17
N HIS A 95 3.86 -24.56 14.23
CA HIS A 95 5.19 -24.51 14.82
C HIS A 95 5.76 -25.91 15.06
N THR A 96 7.02 -26.13 14.69
CA THR A 96 7.71 -27.41 14.91
C THR A 96 8.75 -27.23 16.00
N GLY A 97 8.63 -28.03 17.06
CA GLY A 97 9.45 -27.92 18.27
C GLY A 97 9.67 -29.27 18.95
N ALA A 98 10.38 -29.25 20.09
CA ALA A 98 10.71 -30.45 20.86
C ALA A 98 10.19 -30.30 22.30
N PRO A 99 8.85 -30.35 22.49
CA PRO A 99 8.22 -30.10 23.78
C PRO A 99 8.48 -31.20 24.80
N HIS A 100 8.27 -30.87 26.08
CA HIS A 100 8.22 -31.87 27.14
C HIS A 100 6.80 -32.45 27.26
N LEU A 101 6.66 -33.77 27.12
CA LEU A 101 5.39 -34.47 27.34
C LEU A 101 5.27 -34.87 28.81
N SER A 102 4.21 -34.40 29.48
CA SER A 102 3.87 -34.70 30.88
C SER A 102 2.59 -35.55 30.97
N GLU A 103 2.22 -35.99 32.18
CA GLU A 103 0.94 -36.71 32.42
C GLU A 103 -0.30 -35.88 32.05
N GLU A 104 -0.18 -34.54 32.00
CA GLU A 104 -1.26 -33.61 31.64
C GLU A 104 -1.21 -33.13 30.17
N GLY A 105 -0.21 -33.56 29.38
CA GLY A 105 -0.03 -33.16 27.98
C GLY A 105 1.32 -32.46 27.70
N TYR A 106 1.42 -31.77 26.56
CA TYR A 106 2.62 -31.01 26.19
C TYR A 106 2.77 -29.74 27.02
N VAL A 107 3.95 -29.56 27.61
CA VAL A 107 4.30 -28.36 28.38
C VAL A 107 5.62 -27.82 27.86
N GLY A 108 5.67 -26.51 27.62
CA GLY A 108 6.92 -25.85 27.22
C GLY A 108 6.72 -24.63 26.34
N HIS A 109 7.84 -23.98 26.05
CA HIS A 109 7.95 -22.78 25.23
C HIS A 109 7.29 -22.93 23.84
N ASP A 110 7.50 -24.07 23.19
CA ASP A 110 7.07 -24.33 21.81
C ASP A 110 5.54 -24.37 21.67
N VAL A 111 4.83 -24.82 22.70
CA VAL A 111 3.35 -24.84 22.74
C VAL A 111 2.81 -23.41 22.76
N HIS A 112 3.36 -22.54 23.61
CA HIS A 112 2.95 -21.14 23.67
C HIS A 112 3.33 -20.36 22.40
N LEU A 113 4.48 -20.69 21.81
CA LEU A 113 4.93 -20.05 20.57
C LEU A 113 3.97 -20.36 19.41
N GLY A 114 3.60 -21.64 19.21
CA GLY A 114 2.64 -22.03 18.18
C GLY A 114 1.29 -21.31 18.32
N ALA A 115 0.78 -21.16 19.55
CA ALA A 115 -0.46 -20.44 19.81
C ALA A 115 -0.34 -18.94 19.50
N ARG A 116 0.81 -18.30 19.78
CA ARG A 116 1.03 -16.88 19.44
C ARG A 116 1.22 -16.64 17.95
N ILE A 117 1.79 -17.60 17.23
CA ILE A 117 1.87 -17.54 15.77
C ILE A 117 0.47 -17.57 15.15
N ALA A 118 -0.40 -18.47 15.62
CA ALA A 118 -1.80 -18.52 15.17
C ALA A 118 -2.53 -17.20 15.46
N ALA A 119 -2.34 -16.62 16.64
CA ALA A 119 -2.99 -15.38 17.05
C ALA A 119 -2.51 -14.13 16.30
N ALA A 120 -1.32 -14.14 15.71
CA ALA A 120 -0.77 -13.03 14.93
C ALA A 120 -1.33 -12.98 13.49
N GLY A 121 -1.84 -14.11 12.99
CA GLY A 121 -2.45 -14.23 11.67
C GLY A 121 -3.92 -13.82 11.63
N HIS A 122 -4.44 -13.77 10.41
CA HIS A 122 -5.82 -13.41 10.07
C HIS A 122 -6.61 -14.66 9.61
N GLY A 123 -7.94 -14.56 9.56
CA GLY A 123 -8.83 -15.60 9.06
C GLY A 123 -8.51 -15.96 7.61
N GLY A 124 -8.52 -17.26 7.29
CA GLY A 124 -8.04 -17.76 6.00
C GLY A 124 -6.51 -17.88 5.92
N GLN A 125 -5.76 -17.23 6.80
CA GLN A 125 -4.31 -17.24 6.78
C GLN A 125 -3.74 -18.46 7.52
N VAL A 126 -2.68 -19.05 6.96
CA VAL A 126 -1.86 -20.06 7.63
C VAL A 126 -0.45 -19.50 7.82
N VAL A 127 -0.03 -19.33 9.07
CA VAL A 127 1.27 -18.76 9.45
C VAL A 127 2.17 -19.85 10.01
N LEU A 128 3.40 -19.94 9.51
CA LEU A 128 4.38 -20.97 9.85
C LEU A 128 5.57 -20.34 10.60
N SER A 129 6.10 -21.04 11.59
CA SER A 129 7.42 -20.72 12.14
C SER A 129 8.53 -21.14 11.17
N LYS A 130 9.73 -20.56 11.33
CA LYS A 130 10.93 -20.95 10.58
C LYS A 130 11.24 -22.44 10.66
N GLU A 131 11.15 -23.03 11.84
CA GLU A 131 11.42 -24.45 12.08
C GLU A 131 10.46 -25.37 11.32
N THR A 132 9.20 -24.94 11.17
CA THR A 132 8.21 -25.62 10.32
C THR A 132 8.56 -25.44 8.84
N ARG A 133 8.87 -24.21 8.43
CA ARG A 133 9.21 -23.88 7.04
C ARG A 133 10.41 -24.69 6.53
N GLU A 134 11.45 -24.85 7.33
CA GLU A 134 12.66 -25.61 6.95
C GLU A 134 12.40 -27.10 6.68
N GLN A 135 11.26 -27.63 7.14
CA GLN A 135 10.88 -29.03 7.02
C GLN A 135 9.83 -29.30 5.94
N VAL A 136 9.40 -28.27 5.21
CA VAL A 136 8.37 -28.39 4.15
C VAL A 136 8.82 -27.74 2.83
N GLU A 137 8.52 -28.42 1.72
CA GLU A 137 8.77 -27.94 0.35
C GLU A 137 7.45 -27.47 -0.27
N THR A 138 6.93 -26.34 0.22
CA THR A 138 5.69 -25.73 -0.26
C THR A 138 5.90 -24.25 -0.54
N GLU A 139 5.04 -23.67 -1.38
CA GLU A 139 5.07 -22.24 -1.68
C GLU A 139 4.66 -21.44 -0.45
N VAL A 140 5.54 -20.53 -0.04
CA VAL A 140 5.31 -19.66 1.11
C VAL A 140 5.76 -18.24 0.80
N SER A 141 5.08 -17.27 1.36
CA SER A 141 5.55 -15.89 1.40
C SER A 141 6.29 -15.62 2.71
N ASP A 142 7.46 -14.99 2.63
CA ASP A 142 8.22 -14.60 3.83
C ASP A 142 7.60 -13.34 4.45
N LEU A 143 7.12 -13.46 5.69
CA LEU A 143 6.57 -12.34 6.45
C LEU A 143 7.64 -11.66 7.30
N GLY A 144 8.77 -12.34 7.53
CA GLY A 144 9.92 -11.81 8.23
C GLY A 144 9.88 -11.95 9.74
N GLU A 145 10.76 -11.23 10.44
CA GLU A 145 10.80 -11.22 11.91
C GLU A 145 9.68 -10.37 12.52
N HIS A 146 8.97 -10.98 13.46
CA HIS A 146 7.94 -10.33 14.25
C HIS A 146 8.14 -10.58 15.74
N ARG A 147 7.91 -9.55 16.56
CA ARG A 147 7.80 -9.73 18.00
C ARG A 147 6.38 -10.12 18.36
N LEU A 148 6.25 -11.34 18.86
CA LEU A 148 5.01 -11.90 19.35
C LEU A 148 4.79 -11.54 20.81
N LYS A 149 3.54 -11.36 21.21
CA LYS A 149 3.16 -11.05 22.59
C LYS A 149 3.73 -12.09 23.56
N ASP A 150 4.38 -11.62 24.62
CA ASP A 150 5.06 -12.41 25.67
C ASP A 150 6.39 -13.08 25.25
N PHE A 151 6.87 -12.86 24.01
CA PHE A 151 8.18 -13.32 23.54
C PHE A 151 9.12 -12.13 23.32
N VAL A 152 10.26 -12.14 24.00
CA VAL A 152 11.26 -11.06 23.93
C VAL A 152 12.10 -11.17 22.64
N THR A 153 12.31 -12.39 22.16
CA THR A 153 13.07 -12.67 20.93
C THR A 153 12.13 -12.63 19.72
N PRO A 154 12.44 -11.85 18.67
CA PRO A 154 11.69 -11.88 17.43
C PRO A 154 11.66 -13.28 16.81
N VAL A 155 10.54 -13.64 16.20
CA VAL A 155 10.32 -14.94 15.57
C VAL A 155 10.11 -14.70 14.08
N TRP A 156 10.79 -15.49 13.25
CA TRP A 156 10.65 -15.40 11.81
C TRP A 156 9.44 -16.20 11.35
N LEU A 157 8.52 -15.52 10.66
CA LEU A 157 7.22 -16.06 10.26
C LEU A 157 7.08 -16.11 8.75
N PHE A 158 6.33 -17.09 8.28
CA PHE A 158 6.03 -17.32 6.88
C PHE A 158 4.54 -17.52 6.71
N GLN A 159 4.01 -17.19 5.54
CA GLN A 159 2.64 -17.50 5.16
C GLN A 159 2.61 -18.67 4.19
N LEU A 160 1.66 -19.58 4.32
CA LEU A 160 1.40 -20.59 3.30
C LEU A 160 0.65 -19.97 2.11
N GLY A 161 1.15 -20.17 0.89
CA GLY A 161 0.59 -19.58 -0.33
C GLY A 161 1.01 -18.12 -0.57
N SER A 162 0.56 -17.55 -1.70
CA SER A 162 0.98 -16.23 -2.22
C SER A 162 -0.09 -15.13 -2.11
N GLU A 163 -1.20 -15.41 -1.41
CA GLU A 163 -2.26 -14.44 -1.16
C GLU A 163 -1.77 -13.25 -0.31
N HIS A 164 -2.34 -12.06 -0.48
CA HIS A 164 -1.90 -10.87 0.26
C HIS A 164 -2.81 -10.63 1.47
N PHE A 165 -2.22 -10.64 2.67
CA PHE A 165 -2.91 -10.32 3.92
C PHE A 165 -2.35 -9.02 4.52
N PRO A 166 -3.12 -8.30 5.36
CA PRO A 166 -2.60 -7.17 6.10
C PRO A 166 -1.35 -7.55 6.93
N PRO A 167 -0.50 -6.57 7.31
CA PRO A 167 0.61 -6.82 8.21
C PRO A 167 0.17 -7.63 9.44
N LEU A 168 0.99 -8.60 9.85
CA LEU A 168 0.67 -9.44 11.01
C LEU A 168 0.40 -8.57 12.23
N LYS A 169 -0.61 -8.95 13.02
CA LYS A 169 -1.01 -8.28 14.26
C LYS A 169 0.07 -8.45 15.33
N THR A 170 1.15 -7.67 15.18
CA THR A 170 2.42 -7.81 15.89
C THR A 170 2.88 -6.44 16.42
N ILE A 171 3.88 -6.43 17.29
CA ILE A 171 4.20 -5.26 18.11
C ILE A 171 4.93 -4.13 17.33
N SER A 172 5.15 -4.23 16.02
CA SER A 172 5.97 -3.28 15.22
C SER A 172 5.32 -2.84 13.89
N ASN A 173 4.77 -1.61 13.83
CA ASN A 173 4.22 -0.93 12.63
C ASN A 173 5.33 -0.29 11.78
N THR A 174 5.65 -0.84 10.60
CA THR A 174 6.68 -0.29 9.71
C THR A 174 6.51 -0.74 8.25
N ASN A 175 6.95 0.11 7.30
CA ASN A 175 7.07 -0.23 5.86
C ASN A 175 8.54 -0.24 5.37
N LEU A 176 9.51 -0.35 6.29
CA LEU A 176 10.94 -0.31 5.94
C LEU A 176 11.28 -1.41 4.91
N PRO A 177 12.01 -1.07 3.82
CA PRO A 177 12.40 -2.07 2.82
C PRO A 177 13.30 -3.14 3.43
N ARG A 178 13.03 -4.43 3.17
CA ARG A 178 13.92 -5.54 3.54
C ARG A 178 14.88 -5.83 2.38
N PRO A 179 16.17 -5.52 2.53
CA PRO A 179 17.06 -5.68 1.40
C PRO A 179 17.48 -7.14 1.24
N ALA A 180 17.49 -7.66 0.01
CA ALA A 180 17.77 -9.07 -0.32
C ALA A 180 19.21 -9.54 -0.01
N THR A 181 20.09 -8.65 0.41
CA THR A 181 21.50 -8.95 0.65
C THR A 181 21.92 -8.65 2.08
N SER A 182 22.84 -9.47 2.61
CA SER A 182 23.42 -9.29 3.94
C SER A 182 24.08 -7.91 4.09
N PHE A 183 23.82 -7.26 5.22
CA PHE A 183 24.50 -6.03 5.64
C PHE A 183 25.85 -6.38 6.27
N VAL A 184 26.93 -5.84 5.73
CA VAL A 184 28.31 -6.16 6.14
C VAL A 184 28.96 -4.94 6.77
N GLY A 185 29.49 -5.12 7.98
CA GLY A 185 30.10 -4.05 8.77
C GLY A 185 29.08 -3.01 9.26
N ARG A 186 29.60 -1.89 9.73
CA ARG A 186 28.85 -0.69 10.16
C ARG A 186 27.91 -0.82 11.37
N GLN A 187 28.05 -1.85 12.18
CA GLN A 187 27.26 -1.99 13.42
C GLN A 187 27.52 -0.82 14.39
N ARG A 188 28.73 -0.26 14.35
CA ARG A 188 29.07 0.94 15.12
C ARG A 188 28.29 2.15 14.63
N GLU A 189 28.28 2.40 13.33
CA GLU A 189 27.57 3.52 12.72
C GLU A 189 26.06 3.44 12.93
N VAL A 190 25.48 2.23 12.84
CA VAL A 190 24.08 1.96 13.19
C VAL A 190 23.80 2.38 14.64
N GLY A 191 24.64 1.95 15.59
CA GLY A 191 24.51 2.32 17.00
C GLY A 191 24.72 3.83 17.25
N GLU A 192 25.63 4.48 16.53
CA GLU A 192 25.86 5.93 16.59
C GLU A 192 24.64 6.73 16.08
N LEU A 193 24.05 6.33 14.95
CA LEU A 193 22.83 6.95 14.42
C LEU A 193 21.65 6.78 15.38
N ALA A 194 21.46 5.56 15.90
CA ALA A 194 20.43 5.28 16.89
C ALA A 194 20.63 6.11 18.17
N ALA A 195 21.88 6.25 18.65
CA ALA A 195 22.21 7.10 19.78
C ALA A 195 21.89 8.58 19.53
N LEU A 196 22.25 9.13 18.36
CA LEU A 196 21.95 10.52 18.00
C LEU A 196 20.44 10.80 18.06
N LEU A 197 19.62 9.88 17.54
CA LEU A 197 18.16 10.01 17.58
C LEU A 197 17.64 9.91 19.03
N ARG A 198 18.16 8.99 19.85
CA ARG A 198 17.81 8.85 21.27
C ARG A 198 18.22 10.08 22.10
N ASP A 199 19.35 10.70 21.78
CA ASP A 199 19.90 11.88 22.45
C ASP A 199 19.17 13.20 22.05
N GLY A 200 18.19 13.11 21.15
CA GLY A 200 17.29 14.20 20.81
C GLY A 200 17.53 14.87 19.46
N ALA A 201 18.33 14.27 18.56
CA ALA A 201 18.39 14.73 17.17
C ALA A 201 17.02 14.48 16.50
N ARG A 202 16.38 15.56 16.01
CA ARG A 202 15.05 15.50 15.40
C ARG A 202 15.08 15.57 13.87
N LEU A 203 16.18 16.06 13.32
CA LEU A 203 16.46 16.06 11.88
C LEU A 203 17.91 15.61 11.68
N LEU A 204 18.09 14.39 11.22
CA LEU A 204 19.39 13.76 11.01
C LEU A 204 19.62 13.53 9.51
N THR A 205 20.58 14.22 8.93
CA THR A 205 20.91 14.11 7.50
C THR A 205 22.16 13.25 7.32
N LEU A 206 22.01 12.09 6.68
CA LEU A 206 23.11 11.24 6.25
C LEU A 206 23.66 11.80 4.93
N THR A 207 24.86 12.37 4.98
CA THR A 207 25.55 12.92 3.81
C THR A 207 26.61 11.96 3.30
N GLY A 208 26.89 11.99 1.99
CA GLY A 208 27.97 11.18 1.41
C GLY A 208 27.82 10.91 -0.08
N PRO A 209 28.91 10.48 -0.73
CA PRO A 209 28.92 10.25 -2.18
C PRO A 209 27.98 9.11 -2.58
N GLY A 210 27.60 9.06 -3.86
CA GLY A 210 26.85 7.94 -4.44
C GLY A 210 27.56 6.61 -4.18
N GLY A 211 26.79 5.54 -3.95
CA GLY A 211 27.34 4.19 -3.71
C GLY A 211 28.01 3.97 -2.34
N SER A 212 28.00 4.96 -1.43
CA SER A 212 28.53 4.81 -0.06
C SER A 212 27.61 4.00 0.87
N GLY A 213 26.38 3.68 0.45
CA GLY A 213 25.42 2.89 1.23
C GLY A 213 24.60 3.69 2.25
N LYS A 214 24.35 4.99 2.00
CA LYS A 214 23.54 5.86 2.88
C LYS A 214 22.15 5.28 3.14
N THR A 215 21.42 4.96 2.08
CA THR A 215 20.08 4.35 2.13
C THR A 215 20.10 3.07 2.95
N ARG A 216 21.06 2.19 2.70
CA ARG A 216 21.16 0.93 3.43
C ARG A 216 21.45 1.15 4.93
N LEU A 217 22.39 2.03 5.25
CA LEU A 217 22.71 2.36 6.64
C LEU A 217 21.51 2.99 7.36
N ALA A 218 20.76 3.88 6.68
CA ALA A 218 19.59 4.54 7.24
C ALA A 218 18.47 3.54 7.54
N ILE A 219 18.20 2.60 6.62
CA ILE A 219 17.20 1.53 6.80
C ILE A 219 17.59 0.64 7.99
N GLU A 220 18.85 0.22 8.11
CA GLU A 220 19.31 -0.63 9.22
C GLU A 220 19.21 0.10 10.57
N ALA A 221 19.57 1.39 10.61
CA ALA A 221 19.41 2.20 11.82
C ALA A 221 17.94 2.44 12.18
N ALA A 222 17.09 2.71 11.18
CA ALA A 222 15.65 2.84 11.38
C ALA A 222 15.03 1.53 11.88
N ALA A 223 15.47 0.37 11.36
CA ALA A 223 15.03 -0.96 11.77
C ALA A 223 15.38 -1.26 13.24
N GLU A 224 16.57 -0.86 13.73
CA GLU A 224 16.93 -0.98 15.15
C GLU A 224 15.96 -0.19 16.05
N LEU A 225 15.48 0.95 15.57
CA LEU A 225 14.64 1.88 16.31
C LEU A 225 13.15 1.58 16.25
N VAL A 226 12.70 0.67 15.38
CA VAL A 226 11.29 0.25 15.28
C VAL A 226 10.62 -0.03 16.64
N PRO A 227 11.26 -0.69 17.62
CA PRO A 227 10.65 -0.93 18.93
C PRO A 227 10.45 0.32 19.79
N GLU A 228 11.10 1.43 19.46
CA GLU A 228 11.11 2.67 20.26
C GLU A 228 10.05 3.67 19.80
N PHE A 229 9.64 3.61 18.53
CA PHE A 229 8.62 4.51 17.95
C PHE A 229 7.26 3.85 17.92
N LYS A 230 6.40 4.21 18.88
CA LYS A 230 5.08 3.58 19.07
C LYS A 230 4.12 3.85 17.91
N ALA A 231 4.24 5.01 17.26
CA ALA A 231 3.43 5.34 16.10
C ALA A 231 4.02 4.80 14.79
N GLY A 232 5.20 4.17 14.86
CA GLY A 232 5.82 3.46 13.75
C GLY A 232 7.04 4.14 13.15
N VAL A 233 7.66 3.43 12.22
CA VAL A 233 8.82 3.88 11.45
C VAL A 233 8.53 3.71 9.98
N PHE A 234 8.54 4.80 9.22
CA PHE A 234 8.13 4.80 7.82
C PHE A 234 9.25 5.27 6.88
N TRP A 235 9.43 4.55 5.78
CA TRP A 235 10.30 4.90 4.66
C TRP A 235 9.49 5.61 3.57
N VAL A 236 10.04 6.71 3.05
CA VAL A 236 9.49 7.50 1.95
C VAL A 236 10.57 7.68 0.90
N GLY A 237 10.39 7.06 -0.27
CA GLY A 237 11.30 7.18 -1.41
C GLY A 237 11.00 8.42 -2.25
N LEU A 238 12.00 9.28 -2.49
CA LEU A 238 11.81 10.55 -3.22
C LEU A 238 12.60 10.61 -4.54
N ALA A 239 13.25 9.51 -4.92
CA ALA A 239 14.17 9.45 -6.07
C ALA A 239 13.53 9.85 -7.41
N THR A 240 12.22 9.62 -7.54
CA THR A 240 11.46 9.84 -8.76
C THR A 240 10.75 11.19 -8.78
N LEU A 241 10.70 11.90 -7.64
CA LEU A 241 10.12 13.23 -7.56
C LEU A 241 11.08 14.27 -8.14
N ARG A 242 10.49 15.27 -8.80
CA ARG A 242 11.18 16.46 -9.34
C ARG A 242 10.56 17.76 -8.86
N ASN A 243 9.35 17.70 -8.32
CA ASN A 243 8.63 18.84 -7.77
C ASN A 243 8.63 18.72 -6.24
N SER A 244 9.29 19.66 -5.57
CA SER A 244 9.37 19.70 -4.11
C SER A 244 8.00 19.85 -3.44
N ALA A 245 7.00 20.45 -4.13
CA ALA A 245 5.65 20.58 -3.62
C ALA A 245 4.91 19.25 -3.42
N LEU A 246 5.39 18.15 -4.02
CA LEU A 246 4.79 16.81 -3.89
C LEU A 246 5.36 16.02 -2.70
N VAL A 247 6.39 16.52 -2.03
CA VAL A 247 7.04 15.81 -0.90
C VAL A 247 6.07 15.66 0.26
N GLY A 248 5.36 16.73 0.63
CA GLY A 248 4.35 16.69 1.69
C GLY A 248 3.23 15.68 1.42
N GLU A 249 2.70 15.66 0.19
CA GLU A 249 1.67 14.71 -0.25
C GLU A 249 2.18 13.26 -0.20
N THR A 250 3.41 13.00 -0.67
CA THR A 250 4.00 11.66 -0.65
C THR A 250 4.17 11.13 0.78
N ILE A 251 4.56 12.01 1.72
CA ILE A 251 4.63 11.67 3.14
C ILE A 251 3.23 11.41 3.69
N ALA A 252 2.27 12.28 3.39
CA ALA A 252 0.88 12.13 3.80
C ALA A 252 0.31 10.78 3.35
N GLN A 253 0.46 10.42 2.08
CA GLN A 253 0.02 9.13 1.54
C GLN A 253 0.70 7.94 2.21
N THR A 254 2.01 8.02 2.47
CA THR A 254 2.74 6.95 3.18
C THR A 254 2.18 6.74 4.60
N LEU A 255 1.68 7.80 5.22
CA LEU A 255 1.07 7.77 6.55
C LEU A 255 -0.46 7.57 6.52
N GLY A 256 -1.10 7.62 5.36
CA GLY A 256 -2.56 7.62 5.23
C GLY A 256 -3.24 8.92 5.68
N ALA A 257 -2.57 10.07 5.58
CA ALA A 257 -3.10 11.37 5.97
C ALA A 257 -3.76 12.10 4.77
N ASN A 258 -5.02 12.57 4.90
CA ASN A 258 -5.65 13.45 3.90
C ASN A 258 -5.81 14.91 4.38
N ASP A 259 -5.54 15.18 5.67
CA ASP A 259 -5.53 16.52 6.26
C ASP A 259 -4.11 17.13 6.32
N VAL A 260 -3.97 18.30 6.97
CA VAL A 260 -2.67 18.95 7.16
C VAL A 260 -1.72 17.99 7.90
N LEU A 261 -0.61 17.65 7.26
CA LEU A 261 0.35 16.65 7.75
C LEU A 261 0.79 16.86 9.21
N ALA A 262 0.94 18.11 9.64
CA ALA A 262 1.29 18.45 11.02
C ALA A 262 0.21 18.06 12.04
N GLU A 263 -1.07 18.21 11.69
CA GLU A 263 -2.20 17.85 12.55
C GLU A 263 -2.33 16.33 12.66
N HIS A 264 -2.17 15.62 11.53
CA HIS A 264 -2.20 14.15 11.51
C HIS A 264 -1.07 13.52 12.34
N ILE A 265 0.15 14.08 12.27
CA ILE A 265 1.28 13.59 13.07
C ILE A 265 1.12 13.99 14.55
N GLY A 266 0.78 15.26 14.82
CA GLY A 266 0.56 15.78 16.16
C GLY A 266 1.71 15.47 17.14
N GLU A 267 1.36 14.88 18.29
CA GLU A 267 2.30 14.48 19.34
C GLU A 267 2.71 13.00 19.26
N ARG A 268 2.46 12.30 18.15
CA ARG A 268 2.75 10.86 18.00
C ARG A 268 4.28 10.59 17.93
N ASP A 269 4.73 9.51 18.57
CA ASP A 269 6.13 9.05 18.55
C ASP A 269 6.46 8.38 17.19
N LEU A 270 6.87 9.18 16.21
CA LEU A 270 7.02 8.78 14.81
C LEU A 270 8.44 9.04 14.26
N LEU A 271 8.96 8.11 13.46
CA LEU A 271 10.20 8.26 12.69
C LEU A 271 9.91 8.17 11.19
N LEU A 272 10.30 9.20 10.43
CA LEU A 272 10.29 9.16 8.96
C LEU A 272 11.70 9.09 8.40
N LEU A 273 11.92 8.14 7.50
CA LEU A 273 13.13 7.99 6.71
C LEU A 273 12.87 8.48 5.28
N LEU A 274 13.38 9.66 4.94
CA LEU A 274 13.26 10.27 3.62
C LEU A 274 14.51 9.95 2.79
N ASP A 275 14.35 9.16 1.73
CA ASP A 275 15.46 8.71 0.90
C ASP A 275 15.61 9.53 -0.39
N ASN A 276 16.84 9.93 -0.72
CA ASN A 276 17.23 10.63 -1.94
C ASN A 276 16.67 12.06 -2.07
N LEU A 277 16.75 12.86 -1.00
CA LEU A 277 16.20 14.22 -0.97
C LEU A 277 16.96 15.23 -1.86
N GLU A 278 18.15 14.89 -2.38
CA GLU A 278 18.96 15.79 -3.23
C GLU A 278 18.26 16.30 -4.50
N GLN A 279 17.20 15.62 -4.96
CA GLN A 279 16.42 16.04 -6.15
C GLN A 279 15.34 17.07 -5.83
N VAL A 280 15.00 17.25 -4.54
CA VAL A 280 13.89 18.07 -4.05
C VAL A 280 14.28 18.85 -2.79
N VAL A 281 15.54 19.30 -2.72
CA VAL A 281 16.10 20.01 -1.55
C VAL A 281 15.31 21.27 -1.21
N GLU A 282 14.61 21.86 -2.18
CA GLU A 282 13.71 22.99 -1.97
C GLU A 282 12.56 22.69 -0.98
N ALA A 283 12.23 21.42 -0.71
CA ALA A 283 11.25 21.01 0.31
C ALA A 283 11.79 21.10 1.74
N ALA A 284 13.10 21.27 1.94
CA ALA A 284 13.73 21.24 3.27
C ALA A 284 13.14 22.24 4.29
N PRO A 285 12.79 23.49 3.93
CA PRO A 285 12.18 24.43 4.88
C PRO A 285 10.82 23.96 5.40
N GLU A 286 10.02 23.30 4.56
CA GLU A 286 8.72 22.74 4.93
C GLU A 286 8.88 21.55 5.90
N LEU A 287 9.84 20.66 5.62
CA LEU A 287 10.18 19.55 6.52
C LEU A 287 10.67 20.04 7.88
N ALA A 288 11.48 21.11 7.91
CA ALA A 288 11.91 21.71 9.17
C ALA A 288 10.73 22.30 9.94
N ALA A 289 9.80 22.98 9.27
CA ALA A 289 8.58 23.49 9.90
C ALA A 289 7.69 22.35 10.45
N LEU A 290 7.60 21.23 9.74
CA LEU A 290 6.86 20.05 10.20
C LEU A 290 7.45 19.47 11.49
N VAL A 291 8.78 19.35 11.56
CA VAL A 291 9.49 18.94 12.79
C VAL A 291 9.26 19.95 13.91
N GLU A 292 9.30 21.25 13.64
CA GLU A 292 8.99 22.26 14.65
C GLU A 292 7.55 22.16 15.19
N ALA A 293 6.58 21.84 14.32
CA ALA A 293 5.18 21.68 14.68
C ALA A 293 4.87 20.38 15.46
N CYS A 294 5.56 19.28 15.17
CA CYS A 294 5.24 17.95 15.71
C CYS A 294 6.32 17.48 16.71
N PRO A 295 6.19 17.72 18.03
CA PRO A 295 7.30 17.63 18.99
C PRO A 295 8.00 16.27 19.08
N ASN A 296 7.28 15.18 18.81
CA ASN A 296 7.81 13.80 18.90
C ASN A 296 8.20 13.20 17.54
N LEU A 297 8.07 13.97 16.45
CA LEU A 297 8.54 13.58 15.13
C LEU A 297 10.06 13.64 15.04
N ARG A 298 10.66 12.58 14.47
CA ARG A 298 12.06 12.56 14.03
C ARG A 298 12.15 12.25 12.53
N LEU A 299 13.07 12.94 11.85
CA LEU A 299 13.38 12.73 10.45
C LEU A 299 14.81 12.22 10.30
N VAL A 300 14.98 11.15 9.52
CA VAL A 300 16.26 10.71 8.98
C VAL A 300 16.22 10.96 7.48
N VAL A 301 17.17 11.71 6.95
CA VAL A 301 17.22 12.08 5.53
C VAL A 301 18.49 11.52 4.91
N THR A 302 18.41 10.89 3.75
CA THR A 302 19.60 10.60 2.94
C THR A 302 19.73 11.64 1.83
N SER A 303 20.92 12.24 1.71
CA SER A 303 21.20 13.26 0.71
C SER A 303 22.67 13.26 0.29
N ARG A 304 23.00 13.77 -0.91
CA ARG A 304 24.39 14.08 -1.30
C ARG A 304 24.94 15.31 -0.59
N GLU A 305 24.08 16.23 -0.17
CA GLU A 305 24.46 17.48 0.50
C GLU A 305 23.55 17.83 1.68
N LEU A 306 23.98 18.77 2.51
CA LEU A 306 23.20 19.27 3.65
C LEU A 306 22.01 20.10 3.17
N LEU A 307 20.91 20.00 3.92
CA LEU A 307 19.67 20.72 3.66
C LEU A 307 19.76 22.19 4.06
N ARG A 308 20.69 22.52 4.97
CA ARG A 308 20.96 23.88 5.48
C ARG A 308 19.76 24.49 6.19
N VAL A 309 19.06 23.68 6.98
CA VAL A 309 17.92 24.09 7.79
C VAL A 309 18.23 24.04 9.28
N ARG A 310 17.38 24.70 10.08
CA ARG A 310 17.57 24.77 11.54
C ARG A 310 17.33 23.41 12.17
N GLY A 311 18.18 23.03 13.13
CA GLY A 311 18.05 21.77 13.86
C GLY A 311 18.59 20.54 13.13
N GLU A 312 19.15 20.72 11.92
CA GLU A 312 19.82 19.68 11.15
C GLU A 312 21.10 19.21 11.86
N VAL A 313 21.21 17.89 12.04
CA VAL A 313 22.42 17.21 12.50
C VAL A 313 22.99 16.42 11.32
N GLU A 314 24.25 16.69 10.96
CA GLU A 314 24.94 15.95 9.91
C GLU A 314 25.52 14.63 10.46
N TYR A 315 25.32 13.55 9.70
CA TYR A 315 26.09 12.32 9.84
C TYR A 315 26.79 11.98 8.51
N ALA A 316 28.09 12.26 8.42
CA ALA A 316 28.87 11.99 7.23
C ALA A 316 29.15 10.48 7.08
N VAL A 317 28.53 9.85 6.08
CA VAL A 317 28.70 8.42 5.78
C VAL A 317 29.98 8.21 4.98
N LEU A 318 31.01 7.75 5.68
CA LEU A 318 32.31 7.41 5.09
C LEU A 318 32.27 6.05 4.36
N PRO A 319 33.20 5.79 3.42
CA PRO A 319 33.39 4.45 2.85
C PRO A 319 33.65 3.39 3.94
N LEU A 320 33.52 2.11 3.58
CA LEU A 320 33.73 1.04 4.54
C LEU A 320 35.16 1.04 5.07
N ALA A 321 35.32 0.59 6.31
CA ALA A 321 36.62 0.18 6.79
C ALA A 321 37.17 -0.92 5.87
N GLU A 322 38.49 -0.96 5.67
CA GLU A 322 39.10 -1.92 4.74
C GLU A 322 38.72 -3.37 5.07
N ALA A 323 38.69 -3.72 6.36
CA ALA A 323 38.29 -5.05 6.80
C ALA A 323 36.86 -5.40 6.37
N ASP A 324 35.92 -4.45 6.50
CA ASP A 324 34.52 -4.63 6.12
C ASP A 324 34.34 -4.66 4.59
N ALA A 325 35.12 -3.87 3.86
CA ALA A 325 35.14 -3.90 2.40
C ALA A 325 35.65 -5.26 1.88
N VAL A 326 36.72 -5.79 2.49
CA VAL A 326 37.24 -7.13 2.18
C VAL A 326 36.21 -8.20 2.54
N GLU A 327 35.54 -8.07 3.68
CA GLU A 327 34.47 -8.98 4.08
C GLU A 327 33.31 -8.97 3.09
N LEU A 328 32.87 -7.78 2.66
CA LEU A 328 31.83 -7.62 1.64
C LEU A 328 32.26 -8.28 0.32
N PHE A 329 33.48 -8.02 -0.13
CA PHE A 329 34.01 -8.63 -1.36
C PHE A 329 34.03 -10.15 -1.28
N CYS A 330 34.53 -10.71 -0.18
CA CYS A 330 34.59 -12.16 0.03
C CYS A 330 33.20 -12.77 0.14
N GLY A 331 32.27 -12.09 0.84
CA GLY A 331 30.88 -12.53 0.95
C GLY A 331 30.14 -12.59 -0.38
N ARG A 332 30.44 -11.68 -1.31
CA ARG A 332 29.84 -11.65 -2.66
C ARG A 332 30.53 -12.59 -3.66
N SER A 333 31.86 -12.74 -3.58
CA SER A 333 32.65 -13.58 -4.50
C SER A 333 32.83 -15.03 -4.04
N ARG A 334 32.57 -15.33 -2.76
CA ARG A 334 32.88 -16.60 -2.07
C ARG A 334 34.38 -16.95 -2.06
N LEU A 335 35.24 -15.96 -2.25
CA LEU A 335 36.69 -16.11 -2.15
C LEU A 335 37.17 -15.92 -0.70
N GLU A 336 38.33 -16.49 -0.37
CA GLU A 336 38.96 -16.30 0.93
C GLU A 336 39.68 -14.94 1.03
N ARG A 337 39.79 -14.44 2.25
CA ARG A 337 40.46 -13.16 2.54
C ARG A 337 41.95 -13.26 2.20
N ASP A 338 42.44 -12.33 1.38
CA ASP A 338 43.84 -12.22 0.98
C ASP A 338 44.25 -10.74 0.83
N GLU A 339 45.55 -10.45 0.94
CA GLU A 339 46.14 -9.11 0.78
C GLU A 339 45.88 -8.53 -0.61
N MET A 340 45.76 -9.39 -1.63
CA MET A 340 45.37 -8.97 -2.98
C MET A 340 43.95 -8.36 -3.00
N ILE A 341 43.02 -8.95 -2.25
CA ILE A 341 41.64 -8.43 -2.14
C ILE A 341 41.63 -7.13 -1.35
N ALA A 342 42.45 -7.02 -0.28
CA ALA A 342 42.62 -5.78 0.46
C ALA A 342 43.16 -4.65 -0.44
N GLN A 343 44.15 -4.95 -1.28
CA GLN A 343 44.69 -3.99 -2.26
C GLN A 343 43.64 -3.55 -3.29
N LEU A 344 42.81 -4.48 -3.75
CA LEU A 344 41.70 -4.20 -4.67
C LEU A 344 40.62 -3.33 -4.00
N CYS A 345 40.22 -3.63 -2.77
CA CYS A 345 39.27 -2.82 -2.01
C CYS A 345 39.78 -1.39 -1.79
N ARG A 346 41.05 -1.22 -1.38
CA ARG A 346 41.70 0.10 -1.28
C ARG A 346 41.67 0.87 -2.59
N ARG A 347 41.82 0.17 -3.72
CA ARG A 347 41.83 0.81 -5.05
C ARG A 347 40.44 1.26 -5.49
N LEU A 348 39.40 0.60 -4.97
CA LEU A 348 37.99 0.96 -5.12
C LEU A 348 37.53 1.99 -4.07
N ASP A 349 38.47 2.64 -3.37
CA ASP A 349 38.25 3.58 -2.27
C ASP A 349 37.29 3.03 -1.17
N ASN A 350 37.22 1.69 -1.03
CA ASN A 350 36.31 0.97 -0.12
C ASN A 350 34.81 1.36 -0.26
N LEU A 351 34.39 1.81 -1.44
CA LEU A 351 32.97 2.11 -1.69
C LEU A 351 32.18 0.80 -1.83
N PRO A 352 31.12 0.56 -1.01
CA PRO A 352 30.36 -0.68 -1.05
C PRO A 352 29.91 -1.08 -2.45
N LEU A 353 29.33 -0.16 -3.20
CA LEU A 353 28.84 -0.45 -4.55
C LEU A 353 29.97 -0.83 -5.51
N ALA A 354 31.10 -0.12 -5.46
CA ALA A 354 32.25 -0.42 -6.31
C ALA A 354 32.85 -1.81 -5.96
N VAL A 355 32.90 -2.13 -4.67
CA VAL A 355 33.33 -3.44 -4.17
C VAL A 355 32.40 -4.56 -4.65
N GLU A 356 31.08 -4.38 -4.57
CA GLU A 356 30.12 -5.38 -5.06
C GLU A 356 30.23 -5.60 -6.58
N LEU A 357 30.34 -4.51 -7.36
CA LEU A 357 30.52 -4.58 -8.81
C LEU A 357 31.81 -5.34 -9.18
N ALA A 358 32.91 -5.10 -8.48
CA ALA A 358 34.16 -5.82 -8.71
C ALA A 358 34.07 -7.29 -8.29
N ALA A 359 33.41 -7.59 -7.15
CA ALA A 359 33.23 -8.96 -6.66
C ALA A 359 32.41 -9.81 -7.65
N ALA A 360 31.38 -9.23 -8.28
CA ALA A 360 30.58 -9.91 -9.29
C ALA A 360 31.40 -10.36 -10.52
N ARG A 361 32.58 -9.78 -10.78
CA ARG A 361 33.46 -10.13 -11.92
C ARG A 361 34.40 -11.30 -11.65
N THR A 362 34.43 -11.80 -10.42
CA THR A 362 35.27 -12.95 -10.05
C THR A 362 34.86 -14.27 -10.72
N SER A 363 33.64 -14.33 -11.28
CA SER A 363 33.16 -15.45 -12.10
C SER A 363 33.92 -15.61 -13.43
N VAL A 364 34.54 -14.54 -13.94
CA VAL A 364 35.23 -14.53 -15.25
C VAL A 364 36.69 -14.12 -15.14
N LEU A 365 37.07 -13.33 -14.13
CA LEU A 365 38.42 -12.79 -13.95
C LEU A 365 38.98 -13.08 -12.56
N SER A 366 40.28 -13.33 -12.45
CA SER A 366 40.95 -13.44 -11.15
C SER A 366 41.07 -12.06 -10.47
N PRO A 367 41.14 -12.00 -9.13
CA PRO A 367 41.33 -10.73 -8.41
C PRO A 367 42.55 -9.92 -8.89
N SER A 368 43.63 -10.60 -9.26
CA SER A 368 44.82 -9.95 -9.84
C SER A 368 44.57 -9.31 -11.20
N GLN A 369 43.81 -9.96 -12.08
CA GLN A 369 43.42 -9.41 -13.39
C GLN A 369 42.46 -8.21 -13.23
N ILE A 370 41.56 -8.28 -12.25
CA ILE A 370 40.64 -7.18 -11.92
C ILE A 370 41.44 -5.95 -11.44
N LEU A 371 42.38 -6.15 -10.51
CA LEU A 371 43.23 -5.08 -9.98
C LEU A 371 44.07 -4.40 -11.07
N GLU A 372 44.71 -5.17 -11.94
CA GLU A 372 45.54 -4.64 -13.03
C GLU A 372 44.73 -3.78 -14.00
N ARG A 373 43.54 -4.24 -14.41
CA ARG A 373 42.66 -3.53 -15.34
C ARG A 373 42.07 -2.27 -14.73
N LEU A 374 41.61 -2.33 -13.48
CA LEU A 374 41.12 -1.16 -12.75
C LEU A 374 42.23 -0.12 -12.50
N ALA A 375 43.45 -0.56 -12.21
CA ALA A 375 44.58 0.35 -11.98
C ALA A 375 44.88 1.21 -13.21
N GLN A 376 44.92 0.62 -14.40
CA GLN A 376 45.15 1.34 -15.66
C GLN A 376 44.05 2.39 -15.93
N ARG A 377 42.80 2.06 -15.67
CA ARG A 377 41.62 2.94 -15.86
C ARG A 377 41.60 4.13 -14.91
N LEU A 378 41.77 3.87 -13.62
CA LEU A 378 41.75 4.91 -12.59
C LEU A 378 42.93 5.89 -12.76
N ASP A 379 44.04 5.45 -13.35
CA ASP A 379 45.18 6.33 -13.65
C ASP A 379 44.95 7.22 -14.89
N LEU A 380 44.09 6.81 -15.83
CA LEU A 380 43.67 7.62 -16.97
C LEU A 380 42.69 8.75 -16.57
N LEU A 381 41.87 8.54 -15.53
CA LEU A 381 40.85 9.48 -15.06
C LEU A 381 41.37 10.58 -14.11
N LYS A 382 42.59 10.44 -13.55
CA LYS A 382 43.23 11.42 -12.66
C LYS A 382 43.52 12.81 -13.29
N GLY A 383 43.16 13.02 -14.56
CA GLY A 383 43.37 14.27 -15.31
C GLY A 383 42.25 15.32 -15.21
N GLY A 384 41.07 14.98 -14.68
CA GLY A 384 39.92 15.90 -14.56
C GLY A 384 39.93 16.70 -13.25
N ARG A 385 39.68 18.03 -13.30
CA ARG A 385 39.95 18.97 -12.20
C ARG A 385 38.84 19.21 -11.17
N ASP A 386 37.61 18.70 -11.34
CA ASP A 386 36.47 19.26 -10.59
C ASP A 386 35.52 18.26 -9.89
N ALA A 387 35.79 16.94 -9.87
CA ALA A 387 34.94 15.95 -9.15
C ALA A 387 35.66 15.32 -7.95
N ASP A 388 34.92 14.98 -6.87
CA ASP A 388 35.45 14.22 -5.73
C ASP A 388 36.05 12.90 -6.27
N ARG A 389 37.31 12.61 -5.89
CA ARG A 389 38.05 11.40 -6.27
C ARG A 389 37.20 10.12 -6.14
N ARG A 390 36.31 10.07 -5.14
CA ARG A 390 35.44 8.90 -4.88
C ARG A 390 34.37 8.70 -5.95
N GLN A 391 33.77 9.79 -6.44
CA GLN A 391 32.80 9.71 -7.55
C GLN A 391 33.49 9.25 -8.84
N GLN A 392 34.74 9.69 -9.05
CA GLN A 392 35.55 9.20 -10.18
C GLN A 392 35.82 7.69 -10.09
N THR A 393 36.14 7.17 -8.90
CA THR A 393 36.36 5.74 -8.68
C THR A 393 35.11 4.90 -8.94
N LEU A 394 33.94 5.35 -8.45
CA LEU A 394 32.68 4.66 -8.70
C LEU A 394 32.33 4.67 -10.19
N ARG A 395 32.41 5.84 -10.85
CA ARG A 395 32.14 5.97 -12.29
C ARG A 395 33.07 5.09 -13.11
N ALA A 396 34.37 5.08 -12.81
CA ALA A 396 35.35 4.21 -13.47
C ALA A 396 35.01 2.72 -13.33
N THR A 397 34.49 2.33 -12.16
CA THR A 397 34.11 0.93 -11.89
C THR A 397 32.86 0.54 -12.67
N ILE A 398 31.89 1.45 -12.78
CA ILE A 398 30.68 1.24 -13.60
C ILE A 398 31.06 1.18 -15.09
N GLU A 399 31.86 2.12 -15.59
CA GLU A 399 32.37 2.12 -16.98
C GLU A 399 33.08 0.81 -17.33
N TRP A 400 33.95 0.32 -16.44
CA TRP A 400 34.62 -0.96 -16.65
C TRP A 400 33.66 -2.15 -16.61
N SER A 401 32.68 -2.13 -15.68
CA SER A 401 31.61 -3.14 -15.58
C SER A 401 30.79 -3.20 -16.89
N HIS A 402 30.48 -2.03 -17.46
CA HIS A 402 29.78 -1.88 -18.73
C HIS A 402 30.60 -2.41 -19.92
N GLU A 403 31.91 -2.18 -19.95
CA GLU A 403 32.75 -2.70 -21.04
C GLU A 403 32.90 -4.22 -21.07
N LEU A 404 32.62 -4.90 -19.95
CA LEU A 404 32.59 -6.35 -19.90
C LEU A 404 31.25 -6.95 -20.35
N LEU A 405 30.25 -6.10 -20.62
CA LEU A 405 29.02 -6.51 -21.25
C LEU A 405 29.26 -6.75 -22.75
N ASP A 406 28.61 -7.77 -23.29
CA ASP A 406 28.53 -7.96 -24.74
C ASP A 406 27.62 -6.91 -25.39
N GLU A 407 27.55 -6.91 -26.72
CA GLU A 407 26.83 -5.87 -27.46
C GLU A 407 25.33 -5.85 -27.16
N GLU A 408 24.71 -7.03 -27.00
CA GLU A 408 23.28 -7.16 -26.68
C GLU A 408 22.99 -6.69 -25.25
N GLU A 409 23.83 -7.09 -24.30
CA GLU A 409 23.76 -6.63 -22.91
C GLU A 409 23.97 -5.13 -22.75
N ARG A 410 24.93 -4.52 -23.46
CA ARG A 410 25.16 -3.07 -23.40
C ARG A 410 23.95 -2.30 -23.90
N ARG A 411 23.35 -2.76 -25.01
CA ARG A 411 22.16 -2.14 -25.58
C ARG A 411 20.97 -2.25 -24.61
N LEU A 412 20.73 -3.44 -24.05
CA LEU A 412 19.66 -3.63 -23.07
C LEU A 412 19.90 -2.81 -21.79
N PHE A 413 21.13 -2.79 -21.28
CA PHE A 413 21.53 -2.00 -20.12
C PHE A 413 21.21 -0.52 -20.30
N ALA A 414 21.57 0.07 -21.44
CA ALA A 414 21.27 1.47 -21.75
C ALA A 414 19.76 1.71 -21.85
N ARG A 415 19.03 0.82 -22.53
CA ARG A 415 17.57 0.96 -22.73
C ARG A 415 16.76 0.86 -21.44
N LEU A 416 17.17 0.00 -20.50
CA LEU A 416 16.51 -0.12 -19.18
C LEU A 416 16.59 1.16 -18.34
N ALA A 417 17.48 2.10 -18.69
CA ALA A 417 17.64 3.36 -17.95
C ALA A 417 16.40 4.26 -17.96
N VAL A 418 15.47 4.06 -18.91
CA VAL A 418 14.22 4.82 -19.01
C VAL A 418 13.26 4.53 -17.84
N PHE A 419 13.35 3.35 -17.24
CA PHE A 419 12.52 2.96 -16.10
C PHE A 419 13.04 3.59 -14.80
N ARG A 420 12.22 4.44 -14.16
CA ARG A 420 12.57 5.10 -12.89
C ARG A 420 12.20 4.26 -11.67
N GLY A 421 11.10 3.51 -11.75
CA GLY A 421 10.60 2.64 -10.68
C GLY A 421 10.93 1.16 -10.88
N GLY A 422 11.86 0.83 -11.78
CA GLY A 422 12.05 -0.53 -12.28
C GLY A 422 10.95 -0.95 -13.27
N CYS A 423 10.91 -2.23 -13.64
CA CYS A 423 9.99 -2.74 -14.66
C CYS A 423 9.64 -4.22 -14.42
N THR A 424 8.47 -4.62 -14.89
CA THR A 424 8.13 -6.04 -15.05
C THR A 424 8.85 -6.62 -16.27
N LEU A 425 8.89 -7.95 -16.39
CA LEU A 425 9.42 -8.60 -17.58
C LEU A 425 8.69 -8.13 -18.85
N GLU A 426 7.36 -8.07 -18.82
CA GLU A 426 6.52 -7.60 -19.93
C GLU A 426 6.92 -6.18 -20.38
N ALA A 427 7.09 -5.24 -19.44
CA ALA A 427 7.48 -3.88 -19.77
C ALA A 427 8.91 -3.82 -20.35
N ALA A 428 9.84 -4.62 -19.82
CA ALA A 428 11.20 -4.72 -20.35
C ALA A 428 11.21 -5.26 -21.79
N GLU A 429 10.42 -6.30 -22.09
CA GLU A 429 10.29 -6.88 -23.43
C GLU A 429 9.71 -5.85 -24.42
N GLN A 430 8.65 -5.14 -24.05
CA GLN A 430 7.97 -4.19 -24.94
C GLN A 430 8.76 -2.91 -25.19
N VAL A 431 9.44 -2.38 -24.17
CA VAL A 431 10.10 -1.06 -24.25
C VAL A 431 11.57 -1.19 -24.60
N ALA A 432 12.27 -2.13 -23.96
CA ALA A 432 13.72 -2.26 -24.11
C ALA A 432 14.11 -3.37 -25.11
N GLU A 433 13.13 -4.08 -25.69
CA GLU A 433 13.34 -5.30 -26.49
C GLU A 433 14.16 -6.33 -25.69
N ALA A 434 13.85 -6.48 -24.41
CA ALA A 434 14.58 -7.36 -23.52
C ALA A 434 14.38 -8.83 -23.91
N ASP A 435 15.48 -9.59 -23.84
CA ASP A 435 15.46 -11.05 -23.85
C ASP A 435 15.78 -11.57 -22.43
N LEU A 436 15.11 -12.65 -22.02
CA LEU A 436 15.22 -13.18 -20.66
C LEU A 436 16.64 -13.64 -20.33
N ASP A 437 17.38 -14.20 -21.28
CA ASP A 437 18.76 -14.66 -21.07
C ASP A 437 19.71 -13.46 -20.93
N VAL A 438 19.48 -12.37 -21.67
CA VAL A 438 20.25 -11.13 -21.55
C VAL A 438 19.97 -10.44 -20.21
N LEU A 439 18.71 -10.40 -19.75
CA LEU A 439 18.35 -9.89 -18.41
C LEU A 439 19.04 -10.68 -17.29
N ARG A 440 19.10 -12.00 -17.42
CA ARG A 440 19.85 -12.87 -16.49
C ARG A 440 21.34 -12.52 -16.51
N GLY A 441 21.92 -12.31 -17.68
CA GLY A 441 23.32 -11.85 -17.83
C GLY A 441 23.61 -10.55 -17.09
N LEU A 442 22.75 -9.54 -17.25
CA LEU A 442 22.85 -8.25 -16.55
C LEU A 442 22.72 -8.40 -15.02
N ARG A 443 21.80 -9.26 -14.57
CA ARG A 443 21.60 -9.56 -13.15
C ARG A 443 22.81 -10.24 -12.53
N ASP A 444 23.34 -11.27 -13.18
CA ASP A 444 24.50 -12.04 -12.71
C ASP A 444 25.76 -11.16 -12.64
N LYS A 445 25.80 -10.11 -13.47
CA LYS A 445 26.85 -9.08 -13.49
C LYS A 445 26.61 -7.93 -12.49
N SER A 446 25.57 -8.01 -11.66
CA SER A 446 25.19 -7.05 -10.61
C SER A 446 24.94 -5.62 -11.08
N VAL A 447 24.66 -5.42 -12.37
CA VAL A 447 24.24 -4.12 -12.93
C VAL A 447 22.72 -3.96 -12.95
N LEU A 448 22.00 -5.06 -12.78
CA LEU A 448 20.55 -5.14 -12.63
C LEU A 448 20.21 -5.94 -11.36
N ARG A 449 19.16 -5.54 -10.65
CA ARG A 449 18.59 -6.23 -9.49
C ARG A 449 17.22 -6.80 -9.85
N HIS A 450 16.84 -7.85 -9.14
CA HIS A 450 15.54 -8.53 -9.32
C HIS A 450 15.06 -9.03 -7.96
N SER A 451 13.80 -8.73 -7.64
CA SER A 451 13.04 -9.24 -6.49
C SER A 451 11.62 -9.41 -6.95
N ASP A 452 11.00 -10.50 -6.51
CA ASP A 452 9.65 -10.88 -6.90
C ASP A 452 9.52 -10.95 -8.43
N GLU A 453 8.79 -10.02 -9.02
CA GLU A 453 8.52 -9.92 -10.47
C GLU A 453 9.08 -8.63 -11.11
N ARG A 454 9.94 -7.89 -10.38
CA ARG A 454 10.41 -6.55 -10.81
C ARG A 454 11.93 -6.47 -10.92
N PHE A 455 12.38 -5.92 -12.05
CA PHE A 455 13.77 -5.61 -12.34
C PHE A 455 14.04 -4.13 -12.10
N TRP A 456 15.16 -3.78 -11.45
CA TRP A 456 15.54 -2.38 -11.29
C TRP A 456 17.06 -2.18 -11.25
N MET A 457 17.49 -0.95 -11.54
CA MET A 457 18.88 -0.54 -11.49
C MET A 457 19.09 0.35 -10.27
N LEU A 458 20.23 0.21 -9.60
CA LEU A 458 20.63 1.20 -8.60
C LEU A 458 20.79 2.55 -9.27
N GLU A 459 20.38 3.63 -8.61
CA GLU A 459 20.30 4.96 -9.22
C GLU A 459 21.59 5.39 -9.91
N THR A 460 22.75 5.23 -9.26
CA THR A 460 24.05 5.59 -9.84
C THR A 460 24.40 4.77 -11.09
N ILE A 461 23.92 3.53 -11.18
CA ILE A 461 24.08 2.68 -12.36
C ILE A 461 23.12 3.14 -13.46
N ARG A 462 21.86 3.47 -13.09
CA ARG A 462 20.83 3.98 -14.00
C ARG A 462 21.21 5.35 -14.59
N GLU A 463 21.83 6.23 -13.81
CA GLU A 463 22.39 7.51 -14.29
C GLU A 463 23.42 7.28 -15.39
N TYR A 464 24.38 6.39 -15.16
CA TYR A 464 25.37 6.03 -16.18
C TYR A 464 24.72 5.35 -17.40
N ALA A 465 23.76 4.46 -17.19
CA ALA A 465 23.02 3.81 -18.27
C ALA A 465 22.24 4.82 -19.13
N ALA A 466 21.70 5.87 -18.52
CA ALA A 466 21.04 6.96 -19.25
C ALA A 466 22.03 7.78 -20.09
N GLU A 467 23.23 8.07 -19.58
CA GLU A 467 24.32 8.68 -20.37
C GLU A 467 24.66 7.81 -21.60
N GLN A 468 24.77 6.48 -21.41
CA GLN A 468 25.03 5.56 -22.53
C GLN A 468 23.87 5.49 -23.53
N LEU A 469 22.62 5.61 -23.06
CA LEU A 469 21.45 5.68 -23.93
C LEU A 469 21.45 6.96 -24.77
N GLU A 470 21.81 8.10 -24.18
CA GLU A 470 21.99 9.37 -24.91
C GLU A 470 23.11 9.27 -25.95
N GLU A 471 24.27 8.72 -25.58
CA GLU A 471 25.42 8.53 -26.48
C GLU A 471 25.12 7.57 -27.65
N SER A 472 24.23 6.59 -27.44
CA SER A 472 23.79 5.67 -28.50
C SER A 472 22.91 6.35 -29.57
N GLY A 473 22.31 7.51 -29.25
CA GLY A 473 21.32 8.18 -30.09
C GLY A 473 19.93 7.53 -30.09
N GLU A 474 19.71 6.46 -29.31
CA GLU A 474 18.41 5.77 -29.22
C GLU A 474 17.46 6.36 -28.16
N ALA A 475 17.92 7.31 -27.33
CA ALA A 475 17.17 7.84 -26.19
C ALA A 475 15.77 8.36 -26.54
N GLU A 476 15.64 9.11 -27.65
CA GLU A 476 14.36 9.67 -28.09
C GLU A 476 13.38 8.57 -28.51
N GLU A 477 13.84 7.59 -29.29
CA GLU A 477 12.99 6.50 -29.77
C GLU A 477 12.57 5.56 -28.63
N VAL A 478 13.50 5.18 -27.76
CA VAL A 478 13.18 4.33 -26.60
C VAL A 478 12.27 5.06 -25.62
N GLY A 479 12.50 6.35 -25.39
CA GLY A 479 11.62 7.20 -24.59
C GLY A 479 10.20 7.30 -25.16
N ARG A 480 10.08 7.37 -26.50
CA ARG A 480 8.78 7.36 -27.18
C ARG A 480 8.06 6.01 -27.02
N VAL A 481 8.75 4.89 -27.19
CA VAL A 481 8.18 3.54 -26.98
C VAL A 481 7.74 3.36 -25.52
N PHE A 482 8.58 3.79 -24.56
CA PHE A 482 8.28 3.81 -23.13
C PHE A 482 6.99 4.58 -22.84
N ALA A 483 6.89 5.82 -23.33
CA ALA A 483 5.71 6.64 -23.11
C ALA A 483 4.44 6.02 -23.73
N VAL A 484 4.54 5.46 -24.94
CA VAL A 484 3.41 4.78 -25.59
C VAL A 484 2.96 3.54 -24.82
N HIS A 485 3.90 2.75 -24.28
CA HIS A 485 3.59 1.59 -23.44
C HIS A 485 2.77 2.00 -22.20
N TYR A 486 3.19 3.04 -21.49
CA TYR A 486 2.49 3.50 -20.29
C TYR A 486 1.17 4.25 -20.59
N VAL A 487 1.06 4.90 -21.76
CA VAL A 487 -0.24 5.38 -22.30
C VAL A 487 -1.18 4.19 -22.53
N ALA A 488 -0.70 3.10 -23.13
CA ALA A 488 -1.53 1.93 -23.38
C ALA A 488 -2.00 1.27 -22.07
N LEU A 489 -1.10 1.12 -21.09
CA LEU A 489 -1.44 0.61 -19.76
C LEU A 489 -2.53 1.45 -19.08
N ALA A 490 -2.40 2.78 -19.11
CA ALA A 490 -3.39 3.67 -18.51
C ALA A 490 -4.74 3.62 -19.24
N GLU A 491 -4.75 3.53 -20.58
CA GLU A 491 -5.99 3.35 -21.36
C GLU A 491 -6.68 2.02 -21.10
N GLU A 492 -5.92 0.94 -20.91
CA GLU A 492 -6.46 -0.38 -20.55
C GLU A 492 -7.04 -0.36 -19.13
N ALA A 493 -6.36 0.30 -18.19
CA ALA A 493 -6.84 0.45 -16.82
C ALA A 493 -8.12 1.29 -16.74
N TYR A 494 -8.22 2.38 -17.50
CA TYR A 494 -9.28 3.38 -17.40
C TYR A 494 -10.73 2.82 -17.31
N PRO A 495 -11.19 1.92 -18.21
CA PRO A 495 -12.53 1.33 -18.10
C PRO A 495 -12.64 0.33 -16.95
N ASN A 496 -11.56 -0.36 -16.60
CA ASN A 496 -11.53 -1.38 -15.54
C ASN A 496 -11.37 -0.80 -14.12
N LEU A 497 -11.12 0.51 -14.01
CA LEU A 497 -11.31 1.24 -12.76
C LEU A 497 -12.80 1.44 -12.41
N ARG A 498 -13.71 0.86 -13.19
CA ARG A 498 -15.16 0.76 -12.92
C ARG A 498 -15.47 -0.71 -12.55
N GLY A 499 -16.24 -0.94 -11.50
CA GLY A 499 -16.53 -2.29 -11.00
C GLY A 499 -15.59 -2.70 -9.87
N ASP A 500 -14.69 -3.65 -10.12
CA ASP A 500 -13.63 -4.05 -9.18
C ASP A 500 -12.29 -3.37 -9.54
N PRO A 501 -12.03 -2.16 -9.01
CA PRO A 501 -10.85 -1.39 -9.38
C PRO A 501 -9.57 -1.90 -8.71
N LYS A 502 -9.65 -2.74 -7.67
CA LYS A 502 -8.52 -3.05 -6.78
C LYS A 502 -7.29 -3.63 -7.50
N PRO A 503 -7.41 -4.61 -8.42
CA PRO A 503 -6.26 -5.15 -9.15
C PRO A 503 -5.57 -4.08 -10.01
N TRP A 504 -6.36 -3.22 -10.66
CA TRP A 504 -5.85 -2.16 -11.52
C TRP A 504 -5.23 -1.01 -10.74
N LEU A 505 -5.82 -0.63 -9.61
CA LEU A 505 -5.25 0.35 -8.70
C LEU A 505 -3.90 -0.13 -8.14
N ASN A 506 -3.77 -1.41 -7.78
CA ASN A 506 -2.49 -1.97 -7.32
C ASN A 506 -1.43 -1.97 -8.42
N ARG A 507 -1.81 -2.33 -9.66
CA ARG A 507 -0.91 -2.31 -10.81
C ARG A 507 -0.42 -0.90 -11.14
N LEU A 508 -1.33 0.09 -11.19
CA LEU A 508 -0.98 1.49 -11.44
C LEU A 508 -0.11 2.07 -10.33
N GLU A 509 -0.37 1.72 -9.07
CA GLU A 509 0.44 2.16 -7.92
C GLU A 509 1.88 1.67 -8.04
N ALA A 510 2.08 0.38 -8.37
CA ALA A 510 3.42 -0.20 -8.54
C ALA A 510 4.21 0.43 -9.69
N ASP A 511 3.52 1.03 -10.67
CA ASP A 511 4.12 1.70 -11.83
C ASP A 511 4.01 3.23 -11.78
N HIS A 512 3.58 3.83 -10.67
CA HIS A 512 3.33 5.27 -10.59
C HIS A 512 4.56 6.10 -10.94
N ASP A 513 5.74 5.67 -10.50
CA ASP A 513 7.02 6.29 -10.85
C ASP A 513 7.32 6.28 -12.36
N ASN A 514 6.94 5.20 -13.04
CA ASN A 514 7.10 5.10 -14.49
C ASN A 514 6.03 5.90 -15.24
N LEU A 515 4.80 5.98 -14.70
CA LEU A 515 3.74 6.84 -15.22
C LEU A 515 4.12 8.33 -15.12
N ARG A 516 4.73 8.75 -13.99
CA ARG A 516 5.31 10.08 -13.81
C ARG A 516 6.43 10.35 -14.82
N ALA A 517 7.37 9.40 -14.96
CA ALA A 517 8.46 9.53 -15.92
C ALA A 517 7.97 9.62 -17.37
N ALA A 518 6.90 8.89 -17.72
CA ALA A 518 6.29 8.94 -19.05
C ALA A 518 5.64 10.30 -19.30
N LEU A 519 4.88 10.83 -18.32
CA LEU A 519 4.33 12.19 -18.40
C LEU A 519 5.43 13.24 -18.54
N ASP A 520 6.49 13.19 -17.72
CA ASP A 520 7.62 14.12 -17.79
C ASP A 520 8.29 14.11 -19.17
N GLY A 521 8.53 12.92 -19.74
CA GLY A 521 9.11 12.77 -21.07
C GLY A 521 8.22 13.33 -22.19
N LEU A 522 6.92 13.04 -22.15
CA LEU A 522 5.95 13.56 -23.13
C LEU A 522 5.85 15.09 -23.07
N GLU A 523 5.87 15.66 -21.87
CA GLU A 523 5.85 17.11 -21.67
C GLU A 523 7.15 17.77 -22.17
N ALA A 524 8.31 17.19 -21.86
CA ALA A 524 9.61 17.71 -22.30
C ALA A 524 9.76 17.69 -23.83
N ASN A 525 9.22 16.66 -24.50
CA ASN A 525 9.25 16.53 -25.96
C ASN A 525 8.18 17.38 -26.67
N GLY A 526 7.23 17.96 -25.93
CA GLY A 526 6.11 18.71 -26.50
C GLY A 526 5.00 17.82 -27.11
N ASP A 527 4.96 16.53 -26.75
CA ASP A 527 3.94 15.56 -27.17
C ASP A 527 2.64 15.73 -26.35
N THR A 528 2.12 16.95 -26.33
CA THR A 528 1.00 17.40 -25.48
C THR A 528 -0.26 16.53 -25.63
N GLN A 529 -0.53 16.02 -26.83
CA GLN A 529 -1.69 15.14 -27.08
C GLN A 529 -1.57 13.77 -26.41
N LEU A 530 -0.38 13.16 -26.41
CA LEU A 530 -0.14 11.91 -25.70
C LEU A 530 -0.11 12.15 -24.18
N ALA A 531 0.46 13.26 -23.73
CA ALA A 531 0.45 13.64 -22.32
C ALA A 531 -0.99 13.84 -21.79
N LEU A 532 -1.84 14.56 -22.54
CA LEU A 532 -3.26 14.72 -22.22
C LEU A 532 -4.00 13.37 -22.20
N LYS A 533 -3.65 12.46 -23.12
CA LYS A 533 -4.23 11.12 -23.18
C LYS A 533 -3.88 10.32 -21.92
N LEU A 534 -2.61 10.31 -21.53
CA LEU A 534 -2.13 9.66 -20.31
C LEU A 534 -2.77 10.26 -19.05
N ALA A 535 -2.68 11.58 -18.86
CA ALA A 535 -3.24 12.26 -17.70
C ALA A 535 -4.78 12.11 -17.62
N GLY A 536 -5.47 12.17 -18.76
CA GLY A 536 -6.91 11.93 -18.84
C GLY A 536 -7.32 10.48 -18.57
N ALA A 537 -6.42 9.50 -18.69
CA ALA A 537 -6.68 8.13 -18.26
C ALA A 537 -6.39 7.92 -16.77
N LEU A 538 -5.45 8.67 -16.19
CA LEU A 538 -5.01 8.53 -14.79
C LEU A 538 -5.88 9.28 -13.77
N TYR A 539 -6.75 10.22 -14.16
CA TYR A 539 -7.47 11.03 -13.17
C TYR A 539 -8.28 10.23 -12.14
N ARG A 540 -8.82 9.06 -12.52
CA ARG A 540 -9.55 8.18 -11.60
C ARG A 540 -8.62 7.53 -10.59
N PHE A 541 -7.48 7.04 -11.07
CA PHE A 541 -6.43 6.51 -10.21
C PHE A 541 -5.96 7.58 -9.22
N TRP A 542 -5.66 8.79 -9.70
CA TRP A 542 -5.28 9.90 -8.83
C TRP A 542 -6.36 10.23 -7.79
N SER A 543 -7.64 10.23 -8.19
CA SER A 543 -8.75 10.46 -7.27
C SER A 543 -8.91 9.36 -6.22
N MET A 544 -8.82 8.09 -6.63
CA MET A 544 -9.08 6.94 -5.77
C MET A 544 -7.91 6.61 -4.83
N ARG A 545 -6.68 6.97 -5.21
CA ARG A 545 -5.46 6.75 -4.40
C ARG A 545 -4.97 7.99 -3.67
N GLY A 546 -5.71 9.10 -3.77
CA GLY A 546 -5.37 10.34 -3.06
C GLY A 546 -4.19 11.12 -3.64
N HIS A 547 -3.81 10.89 -4.91
CA HIS A 547 -2.80 11.69 -5.64
C HIS A 547 -3.40 12.97 -6.25
N LEU A 548 -4.25 13.67 -5.48
CA LEU A 548 -5.03 14.82 -5.96
C LEU A 548 -4.15 16.01 -6.35
N ALA A 549 -3.08 16.29 -5.58
CA ALA A 549 -2.15 17.42 -5.79
C ALA A 549 -1.42 17.33 -7.12
N GLU A 550 -0.81 16.17 -7.33
CA GLU A 550 -0.19 15.79 -8.60
C GLU A 550 -1.19 15.88 -9.76
N GLY A 551 -2.35 15.22 -9.65
CA GLY A 551 -3.32 15.12 -10.74
C GLY A 551 -3.82 16.47 -11.22
N GLN A 552 -4.21 17.38 -10.32
CA GLN A 552 -4.62 18.74 -10.68
C GLN A 552 -3.50 19.51 -11.37
N THR A 553 -2.31 19.53 -10.76
CA THR A 553 -1.17 20.31 -11.27
C THR A 553 -0.81 19.89 -12.69
N ARG A 554 -0.79 18.57 -12.95
CA ARG A 554 -0.51 18.00 -14.26
C ARG A 554 -1.61 18.34 -15.27
N LEU A 555 -2.88 18.11 -14.91
CA LEU A 555 -4.01 18.36 -15.80
C LEU A 555 -4.13 19.84 -16.17
N GLU A 556 -4.01 20.75 -15.21
CA GLU A 556 -4.08 22.20 -15.46
C GLU A 556 -2.96 22.68 -16.38
N ARG A 557 -1.72 22.24 -16.13
CA ARG A 557 -0.57 22.59 -16.96
C ARG A 557 -0.73 22.10 -18.40
N LEU A 558 -1.15 20.85 -18.58
CA LEU A 558 -1.37 20.26 -19.90
C LEU A 558 -2.53 20.92 -20.65
N LEU A 559 -3.63 21.22 -19.96
CA LEU A 559 -4.78 21.92 -20.52
C LEU A 559 -4.46 23.37 -20.90
N ALA A 560 -3.53 24.03 -20.20
CA ALA A 560 -3.05 25.36 -20.57
C ALA A 560 -2.06 25.31 -21.76
N ALA A 561 -1.33 24.21 -21.93
CA ALA A 561 -0.33 24.06 -22.99
C ALA A 561 -0.94 23.74 -24.37
N ASP A 562 -2.08 23.05 -24.43
CA ASP A 562 -2.66 22.58 -25.70
C ASP A 562 -4.18 22.74 -25.77
N GLU A 563 -4.63 23.75 -26.50
CA GLU A 563 -6.05 24.08 -26.71
C GLU A 563 -6.72 23.30 -27.86
N ALA A 564 -6.01 22.36 -28.52
CA ALA A 564 -6.54 21.66 -29.67
C ALA A 564 -7.80 20.83 -29.29
N PRO A 565 -8.86 20.85 -30.13
CA PRO A 565 -10.13 20.23 -29.81
C PRO A 565 -10.09 18.72 -30.05
N THR A 566 -9.44 17.97 -29.16
CA THR A 566 -9.24 16.51 -29.28
C THR A 566 -9.94 15.73 -28.18
N ALA A 567 -10.16 14.44 -28.40
CA ALA A 567 -10.76 13.55 -27.40
C ALA A 567 -9.91 13.44 -26.13
N ALA A 568 -8.58 13.50 -26.26
CA ALA A 568 -7.65 13.52 -25.13
C ALA A 568 -7.86 14.76 -24.25
N ARG A 569 -7.97 15.95 -24.86
CA ARG A 569 -8.30 17.19 -24.15
C ARG A 569 -9.66 17.11 -23.45
N ALA A 570 -10.67 16.57 -24.14
CA ALA A 570 -12.02 16.43 -23.60
C ALA A 570 -12.05 15.54 -22.34
N ARG A 571 -11.31 14.43 -22.37
CA ARG A 571 -11.17 13.54 -21.20
C ARG A 571 -10.36 14.20 -20.07
N ALA A 572 -9.28 14.91 -20.40
CA ALA A 572 -8.49 15.64 -19.42
C ALA A 572 -9.30 16.76 -18.73
N LEU A 573 -10.20 17.45 -19.45
CA LEU A 573 -11.13 18.42 -18.85
C LEU A 573 -12.08 17.78 -17.85
N ASN A 574 -12.62 16.59 -18.16
CA ASN A 574 -13.41 15.80 -17.19
C ASN A 574 -12.57 15.44 -15.96
N GLY A 575 -11.30 15.03 -16.15
CA GLY A 575 -10.39 14.77 -15.04
C GLY A 575 -10.14 16.00 -14.19
N ALA A 576 -9.91 17.16 -14.80
CA ALA A 576 -9.70 18.43 -14.10
C ALA A 576 -10.94 18.86 -13.30
N ALA A 577 -12.14 18.63 -13.85
CA ALA A 577 -13.39 18.85 -13.14
C ALA A 577 -13.50 17.96 -11.89
N VAL A 578 -13.18 16.66 -12.00
CA VAL A 578 -13.18 15.72 -10.86
C VAL A 578 -12.19 16.15 -9.78
N MET A 579 -10.98 16.58 -10.16
CA MET A 579 -9.99 17.09 -9.21
C MET A 579 -10.49 18.35 -8.49
N ALA A 580 -11.15 19.26 -9.20
CA ALA A 580 -11.71 20.48 -8.62
C ALA A 580 -12.87 20.19 -7.66
N ILE A 581 -13.76 19.24 -8.01
CA ILE A 581 -14.82 18.76 -7.10
C ILE A 581 -14.21 18.19 -5.83
N SER A 582 -13.20 17.33 -5.96
CA SER A 582 -12.56 16.64 -4.82
C SER A 582 -11.87 17.58 -3.84
N ARG A 583 -11.58 18.82 -4.23
CA ARG A 583 -10.99 19.86 -3.37
C ARG A 583 -11.96 20.96 -2.94
N GLY A 584 -13.22 20.89 -3.35
CA GLY A 584 -14.22 21.90 -3.03
C GLY A 584 -14.04 23.23 -3.78
N ASP A 585 -13.57 23.20 -5.03
CA ASP A 585 -13.61 24.37 -5.94
C ASP A 585 -14.74 24.21 -6.98
N PRO A 586 -16.00 24.52 -6.61
CA PRO A 586 -17.15 24.33 -7.50
C PRO A 586 -17.12 25.23 -8.73
N LEU A 587 -16.46 26.39 -8.65
CA LEU A 587 -16.34 27.32 -9.78
C LEU A 587 -15.45 26.72 -10.87
N ALA A 588 -14.25 26.28 -10.51
CA ALA A 588 -13.34 25.62 -11.45
C ALA A 588 -13.94 24.32 -12.00
N ALA A 589 -14.61 23.53 -11.14
CA ALA A 589 -15.30 22.30 -11.55
C ALA A 589 -16.36 22.56 -12.64
N LYS A 590 -17.15 23.62 -12.47
CA LYS A 590 -18.21 24.01 -13.40
C LYS A 590 -17.64 24.45 -14.74
N GLU A 591 -16.66 25.36 -14.74
CA GLU A 591 -16.02 25.85 -15.96
C GLU A 591 -15.43 24.69 -16.76
N ARG A 592 -14.69 23.78 -16.10
CA ARG A 592 -14.06 22.62 -16.75
C ARG A 592 -15.09 21.63 -17.29
N SER A 593 -16.19 21.41 -16.57
CA SER A 593 -17.28 20.53 -17.03
C SER A 593 -18.03 21.12 -18.24
N GLU A 594 -18.27 22.43 -18.28
CA GLU A 594 -18.89 23.12 -19.42
C GLU A 594 -17.99 23.07 -20.66
N ASP A 595 -16.68 23.31 -20.49
CA ASP A 595 -15.68 23.17 -21.56
C ASP A 595 -15.61 21.72 -22.10
N ALA A 596 -15.60 20.73 -21.20
CA ALA A 596 -15.61 19.32 -21.57
C ALA A 596 -16.87 18.96 -22.37
N LEU A 597 -18.05 19.37 -21.90
CA LEU A 597 -19.33 19.11 -22.55
C LEU A 597 -19.38 19.70 -23.96
N ALA A 598 -18.95 20.96 -24.12
CA ALA A 598 -18.91 21.62 -25.42
C ALA A 598 -17.98 20.89 -26.40
N LEU A 599 -16.83 20.42 -25.90
CA LEU A 599 -15.86 19.69 -26.71
C LEU A 599 -16.34 18.29 -27.09
N HIS A 600 -16.89 17.50 -26.15
CA HIS A 600 -17.44 16.17 -26.41
C HIS A 600 -18.59 16.22 -27.42
N ARG A 601 -19.53 17.17 -27.29
CA ARG A 601 -20.61 17.39 -28.27
C ARG A 601 -20.08 17.72 -29.66
N ARG A 602 -19.01 18.53 -29.76
CA ARG A 602 -18.38 18.87 -31.04
C ARG A 602 -17.69 17.67 -31.69
N LEU A 603 -17.15 16.76 -30.88
CA LEU A 603 -16.46 15.54 -31.33
C LEU A 603 -17.41 14.37 -31.62
N GLY A 604 -18.67 14.46 -31.18
CA GLY A 604 -19.62 13.34 -31.27
C GLY A 604 -19.30 12.22 -30.29
N ASP A 605 -18.63 12.53 -29.16
CA ASP A 605 -18.44 11.60 -28.05
C ASP A 605 -19.66 11.67 -27.13
N ASP A 606 -20.67 10.85 -27.43
CA ASP A 606 -21.94 10.83 -26.70
C ASP A 606 -21.75 10.40 -25.23
N TRP A 607 -20.82 9.47 -24.97
CA TRP A 607 -20.51 9.01 -23.61
C TRP A 607 -19.82 10.11 -22.81
N GLY A 608 -18.80 10.74 -23.39
CA GLY A 608 -18.09 11.85 -22.78
C GLY A 608 -19.02 13.03 -22.48
N ALA A 609 -19.95 13.34 -23.40
CA ALA A 609 -20.95 14.39 -23.20
C ALA A 609 -21.91 14.04 -22.05
N ALA A 610 -22.42 12.80 -21.99
CA ALA A 610 -23.27 12.35 -20.88
C ALA A 610 -22.56 12.46 -19.53
N TYR A 611 -21.28 12.10 -19.48
CA TYR A 611 -20.45 12.21 -18.27
C TYR A 611 -20.20 13.67 -17.84
N SER A 612 -19.99 14.59 -18.79
CA SER A 612 -19.86 16.02 -18.45
C SER A 612 -21.18 16.60 -17.95
N VAL A 613 -22.34 16.20 -18.51
CA VAL A 613 -23.67 16.58 -17.98
C VAL A 613 -23.86 16.03 -16.57
N PHE A 614 -23.49 14.77 -16.32
CA PHE A 614 -23.51 14.17 -14.99
C PHE A 614 -22.64 14.96 -13.99
N SER A 615 -21.43 15.37 -14.38
CA SER A 615 -20.57 16.20 -13.54
C SER A 615 -21.21 17.56 -13.20
N LEU A 616 -21.90 18.19 -14.16
CA LEU A 616 -22.67 19.42 -13.92
C LEU A 616 -23.87 19.20 -12.99
N ALA A 617 -24.50 18.02 -13.03
CA ALA A 617 -25.59 17.65 -12.12
C ALA A 617 -25.08 17.49 -10.68
N LEU A 618 -23.91 16.88 -10.49
CA LEU A 618 -23.24 16.80 -9.18
C LEU A 618 -22.91 18.20 -8.65
N ILE A 619 -22.34 19.09 -9.47
CA ILE A 619 -22.03 20.46 -9.04
C ILE A 619 -23.30 21.24 -8.67
N ALA A 620 -24.39 21.09 -9.43
CA ALA A 620 -25.67 21.72 -9.10
C ALA A 620 -26.25 21.19 -7.77
N THR A 621 -25.97 19.93 -7.43
CA THR A 621 -26.33 19.31 -6.14
C THR A 621 -25.55 19.95 -4.99
N GLU A 622 -24.24 20.12 -5.14
CA GLU A 622 -23.38 20.82 -4.16
C GLU A 622 -23.77 22.29 -3.96
N GLU A 623 -24.22 22.97 -5.03
CA GLU A 623 -24.77 24.34 -4.97
C GLU A 623 -26.20 24.40 -4.38
N ALA A 624 -26.80 23.25 -4.05
CA ALA A 624 -28.21 23.10 -3.65
C ALA A 624 -29.21 23.68 -4.67
N ASP A 625 -28.83 23.77 -5.95
CA ASP A 625 -29.71 24.15 -7.07
C ASP A 625 -30.44 22.92 -7.62
N TRP A 626 -31.32 22.36 -6.80
CA TRP A 626 -32.09 21.15 -7.10
C TRP A 626 -32.94 21.27 -8.37
N ALA A 627 -33.43 22.48 -8.66
CA ALA A 627 -34.23 22.76 -9.85
C ALA A 627 -33.40 22.62 -11.15
N ARG A 628 -32.10 22.90 -11.08
CA ARG A 628 -31.16 22.68 -12.18
C ARG A 628 -30.61 21.25 -12.19
N ALA A 629 -30.34 20.64 -11.03
CA ALA A 629 -29.77 19.30 -10.94
C ALA A 629 -30.69 18.21 -11.54
N LEU A 630 -31.99 18.26 -11.22
CA LEU A 630 -32.96 17.23 -11.65
C LEU A 630 -32.99 16.99 -13.16
N PRO A 631 -33.21 18.01 -14.03
CA PRO A 631 -33.24 17.80 -15.47
C PRO A 631 -31.88 17.36 -16.04
N LEU A 632 -30.76 17.71 -15.40
CA LEU A 632 -29.43 17.25 -15.83
C LEU A 632 -29.25 15.76 -15.55
N PHE A 633 -29.67 15.28 -14.37
CA PHE A 633 -29.66 13.85 -14.08
C PHE A 633 -30.60 13.06 -14.98
N GLU A 634 -31.80 13.58 -15.27
CA GLU A 634 -32.74 12.96 -16.23
C GLU A 634 -32.14 12.87 -17.65
N GLU A 635 -31.42 13.91 -18.10
CA GLU A 635 -30.70 13.89 -19.38
C GLU A 635 -29.59 12.82 -19.39
N CYS A 636 -28.73 12.77 -18.37
CA CYS A 636 -27.63 11.81 -18.38
C CYS A 636 -28.09 10.36 -18.18
N LEU A 637 -29.12 10.11 -17.35
CA LEU A 637 -29.74 8.79 -17.20
C LEU A 637 -30.18 8.23 -18.56
N ALA A 638 -30.98 9.00 -19.30
CA ALA A 638 -31.48 8.58 -20.60
C ALA A 638 -30.33 8.26 -21.57
N ARG A 639 -29.25 9.05 -21.53
CA ARG A 639 -28.07 8.83 -22.38
C ARG A 639 -27.27 7.61 -21.98
N PHE A 640 -27.03 7.37 -20.70
CA PHE A 640 -26.30 6.19 -20.25
C PHE A 640 -27.07 4.90 -20.55
N HIS A 641 -28.40 4.89 -20.42
CA HIS A 641 -29.22 3.76 -20.86
C HIS A 641 -29.14 3.53 -22.39
N GLU A 642 -29.19 4.59 -23.21
CA GLU A 642 -29.00 4.46 -24.67
C GLU A 642 -27.62 3.89 -25.05
N LEU A 643 -26.60 4.20 -24.25
CA LEU A 643 -25.21 3.76 -24.44
C LEU A 643 -24.91 2.39 -23.82
N GLY A 644 -25.82 1.82 -23.03
CA GLY A 644 -25.63 0.56 -22.30
C GLY A 644 -24.62 0.65 -21.15
N ASP A 645 -24.47 1.83 -20.54
CA ASP A 645 -23.64 2.02 -19.34
C ASP A 645 -24.53 1.96 -18.08
N ASP A 646 -24.79 0.74 -17.62
CA ASP A 646 -25.70 0.48 -16.50
C ASP A 646 -25.20 1.14 -15.19
N HIS A 647 -23.89 1.21 -14.99
CA HIS A 647 -23.29 1.81 -13.79
C HIS A 647 -23.61 3.31 -13.68
N TYR A 648 -23.32 4.10 -14.72
CA TYR A 648 -23.61 5.52 -14.68
C TYR A 648 -25.11 5.84 -14.82
N ALA A 649 -25.89 4.96 -15.45
CA ALA A 649 -27.34 5.05 -15.41
C ALA A 649 -27.87 4.92 -13.97
N LEU A 650 -27.40 3.92 -13.21
CA LEU A 650 -27.78 3.75 -11.81
C LEU A 650 -27.38 4.95 -10.93
N ILE A 651 -26.17 5.48 -11.08
CA ILE A 651 -25.72 6.66 -10.33
C ILE A 651 -26.54 7.90 -10.70
N ALA A 652 -26.88 8.09 -11.98
CA ALA A 652 -27.74 9.19 -12.40
C ALA A 652 -29.16 9.06 -11.81
N ALA A 653 -29.73 7.85 -11.80
CA ALA A 653 -31.04 7.57 -11.22
C ALA A 653 -31.06 7.80 -9.70
N ASP A 654 -29.98 7.47 -8.99
CA ASP A 654 -29.80 7.82 -7.59
C ASP A 654 -29.80 9.34 -7.36
N GLY A 655 -29.09 10.09 -8.21
CA GLY A 655 -29.12 11.55 -8.21
C GLY A 655 -30.51 12.15 -8.42
N ILE A 656 -31.33 11.55 -9.30
CA ILE A 656 -32.75 11.92 -9.50
C ILE A 656 -33.56 11.69 -8.22
N ALA A 657 -33.41 10.52 -7.60
CA ALA A 657 -34.12 10.16 -6.39
C ALA A 657 -33.80 11.14 -5.26
N TRP A 658 -32.51 11.41 -5.03
CA TRP A 658 -32.04 12.38 -4.05
C TRP A 658 -32.62 13.79 -4.30
N THR A 659 -32.48 14.29 -5.52
CA THR A 659 -32.92 15.64 -5.91
C THR A 659 -34.45 15.81 -5.76
N ALA A 660 -35.22 14.76 -6.08
CA ALA A 660 -36.68 14.78 -5.90
C ALA A 660 -37.08 14.96 -4.43
N GLY A 661 -36.35 14.33 -3.50
CA GLY A 661 -36.58 14.50 -2.06
C GLY A 661 -36.33 15.93 -1.59
N GLN A 662 -35.25 16.55 -2.07
CA GLN A 662 -34.90 17.95 -1.73
C GLN A 662 -35.91 18.96 -2.30
N LEU A 663 -36.57 18.62 -3.40
CA LEU A 663 -37.69 19.39 -3.96
C LEU A 663 -39.03 19.17 -3.23
N GLY A 664 -39.05 18.40 -2.14
CA GLY A 664 -40.22 18.17 -1.30
C GLY A 664 -41.11 17.01 -1.74
N ASP A 665 -40.60 16.07 -2.55
CA ASP A 665 -41.29 14.84 -2.94
C ASP A 665 -40.61 13.59 -2.35
N PRO A 666 -40.81 13.31 -1.03
CA PRO A 666 -40.19 12.18 -0.35
C PRO A 666 -40.64 10.82 -0.92
N GLU A 667 -41.86 10.74 -1.44
CA GLU A 667 -42.41 9.51 -2.03
C GLU A 667 -41.80 9.21 -3.41
N ARG A 668 -41.44 10.24 -4.19
CA ARG A 668 -40.63 10.07 -5.40
C ARG A 668 -39.19 9.67 -5.06
N ARG A 669 -38.58 10.25 -4.02
CA ARG A 669 -37.24 9.85 -3.53
C ARG A 669 -37.22 8.37 -3.16
N ARG A 670 -38.15 7.93 -2.32
CA ARG A 670 -38.27 6.53 -1.87
C ARG A 670 -38.41 5.56 -3.05
N ARG A 671 -39.38 5.78 -3.93
CA ARG A 671 -39.59 4.91 -5.11
C ARG A 671 -38.37 4.88 -6.04
N GLY A 672 -37.70 6.01 -6.20
CA GLY A 672 -36.47 6.10 -6.99
C GLY A 672 -35.36 5.19 -6.42
N HIS A 673 -35.04 5.32 -5.13
CA HIS A 673 -34.03 4.45 -4.51
C HIS A 673 -34.44 2.96 -4.53
N GLU A 674 -35.73 2.63 -4.41
CA GLU A 674 -36.22 1.23 -4.57
C GLU A 674 -36.03 0.68 -5.99
N GLU A 675 -36.18 1.52 -7.01
CA GLU A 675 -35.92 1.16 -8.41
C GLU A 675 -34.43 0.95 -8.66
N VAL A 676 -33.57 1.88 -8.21
CA VAL A 676 -32.11 1.78 -8.33
C VAL A 676 -31.60 0.53 -7.61
N LEU A 677 -32.06 0.26 -6.38
CA LEU A 677 -31.66 -0.94 -5.64
C LEU A 677 -31.98 -2.23 -6.40
N ARG A 678 -33.17 -2.30 -7.01
CA ARG A 678 -33.62 -3.49 -7.75
C ARG A 678 -32.77 -3.69 -9.00
N GLU A 679 -32.46 -2.62 -9.73
CA GLU A 679 -31.68 -2.67 -10.96
C GLU A 679 -30.20 -2.98 -10.64
N ALA A 680 -29.61 -2.32 -9.63
CA ALA A 680 -28.25 -2.59 -9.15
C ALA A 680 -28.03 -4.06 -8.79
N ARG A 681 -28.95 -4.67 -8.03
CA ARG A 681 -28.91 -6.12 -7.72
C ARG A 681 -29.01 -7.00 -8.96
N SER A 682 -29.73 -6.56 -10.00
CA SER A 682 -29.92 -7.34 -11.23
C SER A 682 -28.69 -7.34 -12.13
N VAL A 683 -27.92 -6.25 -12.14
CA VAL A 683 -26.68 -6.11 -12.91
C VAL A 683 -25.43 -6.51 -12.12
N GLY A 684 -25.58 -6.74 -10.81
CA GLY A 684 -24.49 -7.15 -9.92
C GLY A 684 -23.64 -5.99 -9.40
N ASP A 685 -24.15 -4.75 -9.46
CA ASP A 685 -23.48 -3.58 -8.88
C ASP A 685 -23.80 -3.49 -7.38
N TRP A 686 -23.08 -4.29 -6.60
CA TRP A 686 -23.30 -4.42 -5.17
C TRP A 686 -22.93 -3.16 -4.38
N ALA A 687 -21.95 -2.38 -4.85
CA ALA A 687 -21.58 -1.11 -4.23
C ALA A 687 -22.75 -0.12 -4.27
N ILE A 688 -23.38 0.06 -5.43
CA ILE A 688 -24.57 0.91 -5.55
C ILE A 688 -25.73 0.32 -4.73
N ALA A 689 -25.97 -0.99 -4.79
CA ALA A 689 -27.04 -1.63 -4.03
C ALA A 689 -26.91 -1.37 -2.52
N ALA A 690 -25.70 -1.45 -1.96
CA ALA A 690 -25.44 -1.14 -0.56
C ALA A 690 -25.77 0.32 -0.24
N SER A 691 -25.30 1.28 -1.06
CA SER A 691 -25.63 2.70 -0.86
C SER A 691 -27.13 2.96 -0.92
N GLN A 692 -27.88 2.29 -1.81
CA GLN A 692 -29.34 2.47 -1.89
C GLN A 692 -30.08 1.92 -0.67
N LEU A 693 -29.62 0.80 -0.09
CA LEU A 693 -30.18 0.27 1.16
C LEU A 693 -30.02 1.28 2.31
N GLU A 694 -28.90 1.98 2.36
CA GLU A 694 -28.66 3.02 3.36
C GLU A 694 -29.55 4.25 3.16
N GLN A 695 -29.80 4.65 1.93
CA GLN A 695 -30.74 5.74 1.63
C GLN A 695 -32.18 5.38 2.00
N LEU A 696 -32.57 4.11 1.83
CA LEU A 696 -33.92 3.63 2.14
C LEU A 696 -34.17 3.39 3.63
N ALA A 697 -33.12 3.15 4.41
CA ALA A 697 -33.22 2.94 5.86
C ALA A 697 -33.89 4.13 6.58
N GLU A 698 -33.61 5.37 6.13
CA GLU A 698 -34.26 6.58 6.65
C GLU A 698 -35.79 6.53 6.52
N PHE A 699 -36.29 6.10 5.36
CA PHE A 699 -37.74 5.98 5.10
C PHE A 699 -38.37 4.84 5.89
N ALA A 700 -37.65 3.73 6.05
CA ALA A 700 -38.12 2.59 6.83
C ALA A 700 -38.31 2.95 8.31
N HIS A 701 -37.45 3.83 8.86
CA HIS A 701 -37.57 4.33 10.23
C HIS A 701 -38.92 5.02 10.47
N ASP A 702 -39.31 5.93 9.57
CA ASP A 702 -40.54 6.74 9.69
C ASP A 702 -41.83 5.90 9.55
N GLU A 703 -41.82 4.87 8.70
CA GLU A 703 -43.02 4.09 8.39
C GLU A 703 -43.20 2.83 9.25
N ARG A 704 -42.10 2.14 9.55
CA ARG A 704 -42.11 0.76 10.06
C ARG A 704 -41.29 0.59 11.35
N GLY A 705 -40.60 1.64 11.77
CA GLY A 705 -39.84 1.70 13.01
C GLY A 705 -38.37 1.41 12.79
N ILE A 706 -37.59 1.61 13.87
CA ILE A 706 -36.13 1.56 13.81
C ILE A 706 -35.56 0.19 13.43
N ASP A 707 -36.20 -0.90 13.83
CA ASP A 707 -35.64 -2.25 13.62
C ASP A 707 -35.55 -2.60 12.12
N GLU A 708 -36.50 -2.15 11.30
CA GLU A 708 -36.44 -2.36 9.85
C GLU A 708 -35.37 -1.48 9.18
N ALA A 709 -35.20 -0.24 9.64
CA ALA A 709 -34.12 0.63 9.19
C ALA A 709 -32.74 0.02 9.48
N LEU A 710 -32.54 -0.50 10.69
CA LEU A 710 -31.29 -1.15 11.07
C LEU A 710 -31.04 -2.44 10.28
N SER A 711 -32.08 -3.23 9.99
CA SER A 711 -31.95 -4.41 9.13
C SER A 711 -31.47 -4.05 7.72
N MET A 712 -31.91 -2.93 7.16
CA MET A 712 -31.45 -2.47 5.84
C MET A 712 -29.99 -2.01 5.88
N LEU A 713 -29.62 -1.24 6.91
CA LEU A 713 -28.21 -0.85 7.13
C LEU A 713 -27.30 -2.06 7.35
N ALA A 714 -27.78 -3.10 8.03
CA ALA A 714 -27.02 -4.32 8.27
C ALA A 714 -26.76 -5.10 6.98
N GLU A 715 -27.73 -5.14 6.08
CA GLU A 715 -27.52 -5.71 4.75
C GLU A 715 -26.48 -4.90 3.95
N ALA A 716 -26.58 -3.57 3.95
CA ALA A 716 -25.61 -2.70 3.26
C ALA A 716 -24.17 -2.89 3.80
N LEU A 717 -24.02 -2.95 5.13
CA LEU A 717 -22.73 -3.10 5.79
C LEU A 717 -22.07 -4.44 5.47
N ARG A 718 -22.85 -5.53 5.39
CA ARG A 718 -22.35 -6.85 4.96
C ARG A 718 -21.83 -6.82 3.53
N ILE A 719 -22.59 -6.20 2.61
CA ILE A 719 -22.16 -6.05 1.21
C ILE A 719 -20.85 -5.27 1.13
N LYS A 720 -20.75 -4.12 1.80
CA LYS A 720 -19.54 -3.28 1.78
C LYS A 720 -18.33 -3.97 2.39
N ARG A 721 -18.53 -4.79 3.43
CA ARG A 721 -17.48 -5.66 3.99
C ARG A 721 -16.99 -6.69 2.98
N ASP A 722 -17.89 -7.34 2.26
CA ASP A 722 -17.53 -8.36 1.27
C ASP A 722 -16.81 -7.76 0.04
N LEU A 723 -17.03 -6.47 -0.24
CA LEU A 723 -16.31 -5.70 -1.26
C LEU A 723 -14.92 -5.22 -0.81
N ASP A 724 -14.55 -5.40 0.45
CA ASP A 724 -13.26 -4.99 1.03
C ASP A 724 -12.93 -3.50 0.80
N MET A 725 -13.93 -2.64 1.00
CA MET A 725 -13.82 -1.18 0.86
C MET A 725 -13.93 -0.51 2.25
N PRO A 726 -12.82 -0.31 2.97
CA PRO A 726 -12.81 0.18 4.35
C PRO A 726 -13.43 1.58 4.51
N GLU A 727 -13.31 2.45 3.51
CA GLU A 727 -13.90 3.79 3.52
C GLU A 727 -15.44 3.73 3.56
N LEU A 728 -16.03 2.81 2.79
CA LEU A 728 -17.47 2.61 2.74
C LEU A 728 -18.02 2.01 4.05
N ILE A 729 -17.22 1.20 4.75
CA ILE A 729 -17.57 0.64 6.06
C ILE A 729 -17.70 1.76 7.09
N VAL A 730 -16.76 2.72 7.12
CA VAL A 730 -16.81 3.85 8.06
C VAL A 730 -18.04 4.72 7.81
N GLU A 731 -18.38 5.01 6.55
CA GLU A 731 -19.64 5.70 6.22
C GLU A 731 -20.89 4.99 6.75
N SER A 732 -20.94 3.67 6.64
CA SER A 732 -22.05 2.87 7.15
C SER A 732 -22.17 2.96 8.68
N LEU A 733 -21.04 2.94 9.40
CA LEU A 733 -21.02 3.06 10.87
C LEU A 733 -21.60 4.40 11.34
N CYS A 734 -21.28 5.49 10.64
CA CYS A 734 -21.88 6.81 10.86
C CYS A 734 -23.42 6.78 10.74
N ARG A 735 -23.96 6.15 9.68
CA ARG A 735 -25.42 6.02 9.49
C ARG A 735 -26.08 5.13 10.53
N PHE A 736 -25.40 4.07 10.95
CA PHE A 736 -25.83 3.21 12.05
C PHE A 736 -25.93 3.97 13.36
N ALA A 737 -24.89 4.72 13.72
CA ALA A 737 -24.86 5.52 14.94
C ALA A 737 -26.01 6.52 14.96
N TYR A 738 -26.27 7.19 13.84
CA TYR A 738 -27.41 8.11 13.70
C TYR A 738 -28.76 7.43 13.90
N MET A 739 -29.02 6.31 13.20
CA MET A 739 -30.28 5.58 13.35
C MET A 739 -30.49 5.09 14.79
N LEU A 740 -29.46 4.51 15.41
CA LEU A 740 -29.52 4.04 16.80
C LEU A 740 -29.80 5.17 17.80
N ALA A 741 -29.19 6.36 17.60
CA ALA A 741 -29.48 7.53 18.42
C ALA A 741 -30.95 7.98 18.25
N MET A 742 -31.49 7.93 17.04
CA MET A 742 -32.87 8.32 16.76
C MET A 742 -33.91 7.40 17.40
N GLY A 743 -33.67 6.09 17.45
CA GLY A 743 -34.54 5.15 18.19
C GLY A 743 -34.18 4.95 19.66
N GLY A 744 -33.31 5.79 20.23
CA GLY A 744 -33.05 5.83 21.67
C GLY A 744 -32.09 4.75 22.20
N ARG A 745 -31.36 4.04 21.32
CA ARG A 745 -30.30 3.11 21.69
C ARG A 745 -28.96 3.86 21.86
N ALA A 746 -28.96 4.84 22.78
CA ALA A 746 -27.96 5.90 22.85
C ALA A 746 -26.54 5.44 23.19
N GLU A 747 -26.37 4.45 24.08
CA GLU A 747 -25.04 3.96 24.47
C GLU A 747 -24.31 3.29 23.29
N VAL A 748 -25.02 2.44 22.52
CA VAL A 748 -24.46 1.77 21.34
C VAL A 748 -24.20 2.78 20.22
N ALA A 749 -25.09 3.75 20.02
CA ALA A 749 -24.87 4.84 19.09
C ALA A 749 -23.61 5.66 19.44
N ALA A 750 -23.35 5.93 20.73
CA ALA A 750 -22.15 6.62 21.18
C ALA A 750 -20.87 5.81 20.93
N LEU A 751 -20.91 4.48 21.14
CA LEU A 751 -19.80 3.57 20.83
C LEU A 751 -19.46 3.61 19.33
N LEU A 752 -20.47 3.45 18.47
CA LEU A 752 -20.28 3.41 17.03
C LEU A 752 -19.85 4.77 16.47
N LEU A 753 -20.41 5.87 16.97
CA LEU A 753 -19.99 7.22 16.58
C LEU A 753 -18.52 7.48 16.94
N ALA A 754 -18.08 7.03 18.11
CA ALA A 754 -16.70 7.19 18.55
C ALA A 754 -15.72 6.29 17.76
N ALA A 755 -16.14 5.06 17.41
CA ALA A 755 -15.37 4.18 16.54
C ALA A 755 -15.27 4.76 15.13
N ASP A 756 -16.38 5.21 14.55
CA ASP A 756 -16.43 5.88 13.26
C ASP A 756 -15.53 7.14 13.23
N GLN A 757 -15.48 7.94 14.30
CA GLN A 757 -14.53 9.05 14.42
C GLN A 757 -13.07 8.61 14.42
N GLU A 758 -12.70 7.64 15.26
CA GLU A 758 -11.31 7.15 15.35
C GLU A 758 -10.87 6.49 14.04
N LEU A 759 -11.70 5.60 13.48
CA LEU A 759 -11.42 4.91 12.22
C LEU A 759 -11.31 5.88 11.05
N ARG A 760 -12.10 6.97 11.05
CA ARG A 760 -11.94 8.03 10.05
C ARG A 760 -10.65 8.83 10.24
N GLU A 761 -10.27 9.10 11.49
CA GLU A 761 -8.97 9.74 11.79
C GLU A 761 -7.79 8.84 11.37
N GLU A 762 -7.92 7.52 11.50
CA GLU A 762 -6.96 6.53 11.01
C GLU A 762 -6.92 6.43 9.48
N LEU A 763 -8.08 6.50 8.81
CA LEU A 763 -8.20 6.56 7.34
C LEU A 763 -7.91 7.96 6.76
N GLY A 764 -7.62 8.93 7.63
CA GLY A 764 -7.13 10.25 7.25
C GLY A 764 -8.18 11.26 6.79
N GLY A 765 -9.47 11.05 7.01
CA GLY A 765 -10.54 12.01 6.65
C GLY A 765 -11.86 11.36 6.23
N GLY A 766 -12.94 12.14 6.08
CA GLY A 766 -14.24 11.65 5.62
C GLY A 766 -15.16 12.74 5.08
N PHE A 767 -16.22 12.34 4.40
CA PHE A 767 -17.11 13.24 3.65
C PHE A 767 -17.75 14.32 4.53
N ALA A 768 -17.94 15.52 3.99
CA ALA A 768 -18.53 16.64 4.73
C ALA A 768 -19.91 16.29 5.34
N TRP A 769 -20.72 15.50 4.62
CA TRP A 769 -22.02 15.02 5.11
C TRP A 769 -21.89 14.06 6.30
N VAL A 770 -20.82 13.26 6.40
CA VAL A 770 -20.54 12.37 7.54
C VAL A 770 -20.25 13.21 8.79
N VAL A 771 -19.48 14.30 8.64
CA VAL A 771 -19.17 15.22 9.75
C VAL A 771 -20.43 15.93 10.26
N GLU A 772 -21.29 16.37 9.34
CA GLU A 772 -22.58 16.98 9.67
C GLU A 772 -23.49 15.97 10.38
N ASN A 773 -23.66 14.77 9.82
CA ASN A 773 -24.46 13.69 10.40
C ASN A 773 -23.95 13.28 11.79
N ASN A 774 -22.63 13.24 11.99
CA ASN A 774 -22.01 12.96 13.28
C ASN A 774 -22.24 14.06 14.30
N SER A 775 -22.24 15.32 13.85
CA SER A 775 -22.54 16.47 14.71
C SER A 775 -24.00 16.44 15.18
N GLU A 776 -24.93 16.10 14.29
CA GLU A 776 -26.34 15.89 14.63
C GLU A 776 -26.53 14.70 15.57
N THR A 777 -25.87 13.57 15.29
CA THR A 777 -25.89 12.38 16.14
C THR A 777 -25.39 12.71 17.53
N LEU A 778 -24.26 13.41 17.66
CA LEU A 778 -23.71 13.82 18.95
C LEU A 778 -24.65 14.77 19.71
N ALA A 779 -25.27 15.72 19.00
CA ALA A 779 -26.26 16.62 19.59
C ALA A 779 -27.45 15.83 20.14
N LYS A 780 -27.92 14.81 19.42
CA LYS A 780 -28.98 13.91 19.87
C LYS A 780 -28.56 13.11 21.11
N LEU A 781 -27.37 12.52 21.09
CA LEU A 781 -26.83 11.73 22.21
C LEU A 781 -26.70 12.55 23.49
N ARG A 782 -26.28 13.82 23.41
CA ARG A 782 -26.22 14.74 24.56
C ARG A 782 -27.59 15.04 25.19
N THR A 783 -28.69 14.78 24.49
CA THR A 783 -30.04 14.89 25.06
C THR A 783 -30.52 13.61 25.74
N GLN A 784 -29.84 12.48 25.48
CA GLN A 784 -30.24 11.14 25.92
C GLN A 784 -29.35 10.55 27.02
N LEU A 785 -28.06 10.92 27.03
CA LEU A 785 -27.06 10.44 27.98
C LEU A 785 -26.54 11.58 28.86
N ASP A 786 -26.16 11.25 30.09
CA ASP A 786 -25.35 12.15 30.91
C ASP A 786 -23.89 12.18 30.43
N GLU A 787 -23.15 13.22 30.83
CA GLU A 787 -21.80 13.51 30.35
C GLU A 787 -20.80 12.39 30.68
N LEU A 788 -20.93 11.73 31.82
CA LEU A 788 -20.02 10.66 32.24
C LEU A 788 -20.24 9.37 31.46
N THR A 789 -21.51 8.98 31.27
CA THR A 789 -21.86 7.82 30.44
C THR A 789 -21.44 8.01 28.98
N LEU A 790 -21.57 9.24 28.45
CA LEU A 790 -21.13 9.59 27.10
C LEU A 790 -19.60 9.51 26.96
N GLU A 791 -18.84 10.04 27.93
CA GLU A 791 -17.37 9.96 27.94
C GLU A 791 -16.87 8.51 28.02
N GLU A 792 -17.50 7.67 28.85
CA GLU A 792 -17.15 6.25 28.98
C GLU A 792 -17.42 5.48 27.68
N ALA A 793 -18.58 5.70 27.05
CA ALA A 793 -18.92 5.09 25.77
C ALA A 793 -17.96 5.55 24.67
N PHE A 794 -17.60 6.84 24.63
CA PHE A 794 -16.62 7.35 23.66
C PHE A 794 -15.22 6.75 23.87
N ALA A 795 -14.77 6.63 25.12
CA ALA A 795 -13.46 6.04 25.44
C ALA A 795 -13.37 4.54 25.11
N GLN A 796 -14.51 3.83 25.14
CA GLN A 796 -14.60 2.45 24.68
C GLN A 796 -14.68 2.37 23.15
N GLY A 797 -15.49 3.22 22.52
CA GLY A 797 -15.69 3.23 21.07
C GLY A 797 -14.41 3.50 20.28
N ARG A 798 -13.57 4.44 20.75
CA ARG A 798 -12.25 4.74 20.15
C ARG A 798 -11.23 3.59 20.22
N LYS A 799 -11.52 2.54 20.98
CA LYS A 799 -10.64 1.35 21.07
C LYS A 799 -11.13 0.20 20.21
N LEU A 800 -12.27 0.36 19.54
CA LEU A 800 -12.85 -0.67 18.69
C LEU A 800 -12.08 -0.72 17.37
N THR A 801 -11.69 -1.93 16.99
CA THR A 801 -11.21 -2.21 15.63
C THR A 801 -12.37 -2.10 14.63
N PRO A 802 -12.09 -1.92 13.32
CA PRO A 802 -13.14 -1.86 12.28
C PRO A 802 -14.11 -3.05 12.37
N ASP A 803 -13.57 -4.26 12.56
CA ASP A 803 -14.37 -5.48 12.65
C ASP A 803 -15.27 -5.53 13.88
N GLU A 804 -14.82 -4.99 15.01
CA GLU A 804 -15.60 -4.89 16.25
C GLU A 804 -16.71 -3.85 16.12
N ALA A 805 -16.42 -2.69 15.53
CA ALA A 805 -17.42 -1.67 15.25
C ALA A 805 -18.51 -2.20 14.29
N VAL A 806 -18.11 -2.93 13.24
CA VAL A 806 -19.04 -3.61 12.33
C VAL A 806 -19.89 -4.64 13.07
N ALA A 807 -19.28 -5.45 13.95
CA ALA A 807 -20.01 -6.44 14.73
C ALA A 807 -21.09 -5.79 15.61
N ILE A 808 -20.71 -4.73 16.32
CA ILE A 808 -21.63 -3.99 17.20
C ILE A 808 -22.78 -3.36 16.40
N ALA A 809 -22.50 -2.83 15.21
CA ALA A 809 -23.53 -2.29 14.32
C ALA A 809 -24.50 -3.38 13.85
N LEU A 810 -24.00 -4.54 13.43
CA LEU A 810 -24.83 -5.68 13.00
C LEU A 810 -25.66 -6.26 14.16
N ASP A 811 -25.07 -6.46 15.33
CA ASP A 811 -25.75 -6.94 16.53
C ASP A 811 -26.88 -5.99 16.97
N ALA A 812 -26.70 -4.68 16.75
CA ALA A 812 -27.72 -3.70 17.11
C ALA A 812 -28.94 -3.73 16.17
N ALA A 813 -28.81 -4.31 14.97
CA ALA A 813 -29.89 -4.46 14.00
C ALA A 813 -30.73 -5.72 14.17
N GLU A 814 -30.20 -6.71 14.88
CA GLU A 814 -30.84 -8.00 15.18
C GLU A 814 -31.59 -7.98 16.52
#